data_AF-A0A5D3WL15-F1
#
_entry.id   AF-A0A5D3WL15-F1
#
_cell.length_a   1.000
_cell.length_b   1.000
_cell.length_c   1.000
_cell.angle_alpha   90.00
_cell.angle_beta   90.00
_cell.angle_gamma   90.00
#
_symmetry.space_group_name_H-M   'P 1'
#
loop_
_entity.id
_entity.type
_entity.pdbx_description
1 polymer ?
#
loop_
_entity_poly.entity_id
_entity_poly.type
_entity_poly.pdbx_seq_one_letter_code
_entity_poly.pdbx_strand_id
1 'polypeptide(L)'
;MRLRYGSDILLLFFFCSLLAACGGGGGADSSFGSPSADTLTVAGYVEDGAVSGARVSLIDPASGEVVRRCWASGQGRCEAITDDLGHFRIDLAQDADPSSWILVAAGGRDSDTGISFTEVSLDLSAPAGAYSSLSHVVISPLTTLLARRVSSGQPLDRALSAVAAWAGLAEVNDLLVRPTDVPGILQRNLVLMAAAMHLYWRGETAPWDTLAANVGSAPSLFDSSGRVNAGELTAGLGFSADEALALAGLAGDLAAAAGSDQAFGLFNRYLLGRMLGRELDDLVQTVDPAFDIADARYLANREALFDQLVLQGGRVPLWDLIPQRLLQHVLYGYGLNDPGAFLQADPAQFVAGLVRADAGGAYTPADDPRIGAILTGQPRFAVRLPLSADRMLPAGDNMARVAYYYNSDLSHLYRADALAQAVLDDQLNDELMIELIRGVARSGLVRGWVADSLLPYDPWRMIDSRIFNPVNRALARIELAEGAARWGFSADALDALAQAEQELRGVLAAKGTAFFNADDAANFRLLAQGYLRAGDFASALAVLRYLHLDIAVPVGTYLAYANAFSAGMGIADELLAAGDSVGALTVIDELRQIAVDTPTETIAGSESYKNRVFHMVEAARRYALAGSGQDALDLYYGAGMIADLRSNDGLPANRTGSRTRIYMDDMAVALYLAGDKAGALALLDTLSGLSRSWGYKQLAAEVAVAESVTGGLLPAHDTEPPPTGMTALDLVFYRVPTDLFNPTPLETQVEALTYYVANRQKPYLGLRLIEESLDADAVTALQLATDLVRQIDVNLAKKVGTKTLGSAKIDFGLAKIADLYVDLGMNTEARQLLVEAEQALSAMTDPTLVAMSLASLGDVYLRLGDAVAARDLLARAGQGLSLDAYDTLIDAMLRAGAAGIDQQLDAYWQLAWDLYPSAAADSDLFSIARHLLQGARYARATGRQALALDLLDRTLQVVQSVSDPRDRLDKLIDWAAAHAEIDTYDGALDAVRRVEEEGFRVGRNRALLAIGRVYAGRSDLDRPDLAVSDMDADGAPDFFHPLMSPGEIDASGLTLDDDMDGDGLSDDQDPRPMFFDSGF
;
A
#
# COMPACT_ATOMS: atom_id res chain seq x y z
N MET A 1 45.66 41.60 57.49
CA MET A 1 45.29 42.21 58.79
C MET A 1 43.95 42.91 58.59
N ARG A 2 42.88 42.38 59.22
CA ARG A 2 41.55 42.99 59.53
C ARG A 2 40.76 43.66 58.37
N LEU A 3 39.44 43.59 58.18
CA LEU A 3 38.24 42.86 58.66
C LEU A 3 37.05 43.81 58.35
N ARG A 4 35.94 43.29 57.80
CA ARG A 4 34.55 43.81 57.80
C ARG A 4 34.19 44.95 56.82
N TYR A 5 32.99 45.07 56.25
CA TYR A 5 31.79 44.25 55.94
C TYR A 5 30.82 45.24 55.24
N GLY A 6 29.93 44.78 54.34
CA GLY A 6 28.75 45.53 53.86
C GLY A 6 28.89 46.05 52.42
N SER A 7 28.24 45.45 51.42
CA SER A 7 26.82 45.57 51.00
C SER A 7 26.56 46.75 50.04
N ASP A 8 26.04 46.38 48.86
CA ASP A 8 25.06 47.08 48.00
C ASP A 8 25.47 47.62 46.61
N ILE A 9 24.53 47.37 45.67
CA ILE A 9 24.21 47.98 44.34
C ILE A 9 24.84 47.26 43.12
N LEU A 10 24.17 46.89 42.01
CA LEU A 10 22.76 46.73 41.56
C LEU A 10 22.79 46.16 40.10
N LEU A 11 21.69 45.51 39.67
CA LEU A 11 21.25 45.07 38.31
C LEU A 11 21.81 43.75 37.72
N LEU A 12 21.02 42.65 37.70
CA LEU A 12 19.96 42.24 36.71
C LEU A 12 20.56 41.78 35.36
N PHE A 13 20.25 40.63 34.73
CA PHE A 13 19.19 39.62 34.91
C PHE A 13 19.51 38.34 34.09
N PHE A 14 19.06 37.19 34.60
CA PHE A 14 18.55 35.97 33.92
C PHE A 14 19.35 35.28 32.79
N PHE A 15 19.90 34.09 33.05
CA PHE A 15 19.39 32.79 32.56
C PHE A 15 20.33 31.65 33.01
N CYS A 16 19.88 30.79 33.92
CA CYS A 16 20.32 29.38 34.09
C CYS A 16 19.83 28.83 35.43
N SER A 17 18.95 27.84 35.39
CA SER A 17 18.90 26.69 36.30
C SER A 17 17.71 25.81 35.89
N LEU A 18 17.99 24.56 35.52
CA LEU A 18 17.27 23.32 35.92
C LEU A 18 17.48 22.22 34.86
N LEU A 19 18.49 21.38 35.07
CA LEU A 19 18.59 20.03 34.48
C LEU A 19 19.10 19.08 35.57
N ALA A 20 18.17 18.50 36.33
CA ALA A 20 18.26 17.23 37.05
C ALA A 20 16.90 16.92 37.72
N ALA A 21 16.44 15.66 37.60
CA ALA A 21 15.17 15.05 38.06
C ALA A 21 13.99 15.19 37.04
N CYS A 22 13.27 14.14 36.60
CA CYS A 22 12.99 12.82 37.17
C CYS A 22 13.00 11.70 36.12
N GLY A 23 13.66 10.58 36.42
CA GLY A 23 13.07 9.27 36.17
C GLY A 23 12.05 8.99 37.27
N GLY A 24 10.82 8.64 36.90
CA GLY A 24 9.73 8.32 37.82
C GLY A 24 9.32 6.86 37.64
N GLY A 25 9.70 6.02 38.59
CA GLY A 25 9.08 4.71 38.79
C GLY A 25 7.63 4.88 39.25
N GLY A 26 6.79 3.93 38.85
CA GLY A 26 5.39 3.85 39.21
C GLY A 26 5.19 3.85 40.73
N GLY A 27 4.63 4.94 41.23
CA GLY A 27 3.97 5.00 42.53
C GLY A 27 2.46 5.07 42.28
N ALA A 28 1.73 4.10 42.80
CA ALA A 28 0.28 4.10 42.82
C ALA A 28 -0.22 5.27 43.66
N ASP A 29 -0.71 6.33 43.04
CA ASP A 29 -1.48 7.38 43.70
C ASP A 29 -2.74 7.69 42.87
N SER A 30 -3.89 7.35 43.47
CA SER A 30 -5.24 7.40 42.91
C SER A 30 -5.83 8.81 42.85
N SER A 31 -5.05 9.83 42.48
CA SER A 31 -5.53 11.21 42.46
C SER A 31 -5.58 11.77 41.04
N PHE A 32 -6.80 11.86 40.49
CA PHE A 32 -7.09 12.58 39.26
C PHE A 32 -6.68 14.04 39.39
N GLY A 33 -5.86 14.55 38.45
CA GLY A 33 -5.54 15.97 38.36
C GLY A 33 -6.80 16.84 38.24
N SER A 34 -6.81 17.99 38.92
CA SER A 34 -7.98 18.87 39.04
C SER A 34 -8.59 19.24 37.68
N PRO A 35 -9.92 19.21 37.53
CA PRO A 35 -10.61 19.59 36.30
C PRO A 35 -10.32 21.05 35.92
N SER A 36 -10.26 21.35 34.62
CA SER A 36 -10.39 22.72 34.12
C SER A 36 -11.82 23.19 34.43
N ALA A 37 -12.01 24.48 34.73
CA ALA A 37 -13.28 25.01 35.26
C ALA A 37 -14.50 24.86 34.31
N ASP A 38 -14.30 24.44 33.06
CA ASP A 38 -15.27 24.53 31.96
C ASP A 38 -15.66 23.17 31.32
N THR A 39 -15.31 22.02 31.92
CA THR A 39 -15.64 20.68 31.38
C THR A 39 -16.15 19.69 32.44
N LEU A 40 -16.97 18.72 32.02
CA LEU A 40 -17.42 17.58 32.83
C LEU A 40 -16.62 16.33 32.44
N THR A 41 -15.81 15.80 33.35
CA THR A 41 -14.97 14.62 33.06
C THR A 41 -15.71 13.30 33.27
N VAL A 42 -15.67 12.43 32.26
CA VAL A 42 -16.00 11.00 32.33
C VAL A 42 -14.71 10.21 32.28
N ALA A 43 -14.38 9.49 33.34
CA ALA A 43 -13.20 8.66 33.43
C ALA A 43 -13.55 7.31 34.08
N GLY A 44 -12.76 6.29 33.76
CA GLY A 44 -13.06 4.95 34.20
C GLY A 44 -12.10 3.91 33.67
N TYR A 45 -12.53 2.66 33.77
CA TYR A 45 -11.76 1.47 33.41
C TYR A 45 -12.57 0.61 32.45
N VAL A 46 -11.91 0.07 31.42
CA VAL A 46 -12.40 -1.07 30.63
C VAL A 46 -11.69 -2.29 31.19
N GLU A 47 -12.45 -3.18 31.81
CA GLU A 47 -11.85 -4.24 32.61
C GLU A 47 -12.68 -5.53 32.66
N ASP A 48 -12.11 -6.61 32.12
CA ASP A 48 -12.30 -8.01 32.55
C ASP A 48 -10.94 -8.67 32.87
N GLY A 49 -9.99 -7.80 33.22
CA GLY A 49 -8.55 -7.81 32.92
C GLY A 49 -8.24 -6.45 32.26
N ALA A 50 -7.07 -5.84 32.49
CA ALA A 50 -6.83 -4.48 32.01
C ALA A 50 -6.80 -4.43 30.47
N VAL A 51 -7.83 -3.86 29.85
CA VAL A 51 -7.95 -3.82 28.38
C VAL A 51 -7.25 -2.56 27.83
N SER A 52 -6.04 -2.72 27.29
CA SER A 52 -5.25 -1.62 26.70
C SER A 52 -5.60 -1.39 25.23
N GLY A 53 -5.55 -0.14 24.77
CA GLY A 53 -5.78 0.22 23.37
C GLY A 53 -7.23 0.12 22.90
N ALA A 54 -8.19 -0.09 23.80
CA ALA A 54 -9.62 -0.12 23.49
C ALA A 54 -10.13 1.29 23.21
N ARG A 55 -10.95 1.44 22.16
CA ARG A 55 -11.62 2.71 21.84
C ARG A 55 -12.91 2.82 22.64
N VAL A 56 -12.92 3.73 23.62
CA VAL A 56 -14.09 4.04 24.44
C VAL A 56 -14.83 5.22 23.84
N SER A 57 -16.09 5.04 23.51
CA SER A 57 -16.96 6.05 22.90
C SER A 57 -18.22 6.26 23.74
N LEU A 58 -18.71 7.50 23.84
CA LEU A 58 -20.09 7.74 24.29
C LEU A 58 -21.03 7.71 23.08
N ILE A 59 -22.02 6.83 23.14
CA ILE A 59 -23.02 6.62 22.10
C ILE A 59 -24.38 7.09 22.61
N ASP A 60 -25.10 7.83 21.77
CA ASP A 60 -26.51 8.13 21.99
C ASP A 60 -27.35 6.92 21.53
N PRO A 61 -28.04 6.22 22.44
CA PRO A 61 -28.82 5.03 22.07
C PRO A 61 -29.99 5.33 21.13
N ALA A 62 -30.44 6.59 21.02
CA ALA A 62 -31.53 6.96 20.12
C ALA A 62 -31.08 7.06 18.65
N SER A 63 -29.83 7.49 18.39
CA SER A 63 -29.28 7.62 17.04
C SER A 63 -28.31 6.49 16.67
N GLY A 64 -27.72 5.82 17.66
CA GLY A 64 -26.61 4.88 17.47
C GLY A 64 -25.29 5.57 17.12
N GLU A 65 -25.24 6.91 17.13
CA GLU A 65 -24.04 7.67 16.78
C GLU A 65 -23.22 8.07 18.01
N VAL A 66 -21.92 8.27 17.80
CA VAL A 66 -21.03 8.84 18.80
C VAL A 66 -21.42 10.28 19.09
N VAL A 67 -21.58 10.59 20.38
CA VAL A 67 -21.96 11.90 20.88
C VAL A 67 -20.92 12.95 20.48
N ARG A 68 -21.39 14.09 19.95
CA ARG A 68 -20.57 15.23 19.55
C ARG A 68 -20.68 16.40 20.52
N ARG A 69 -20.32 16.18 21.79
CA ARG A 69 -20.40 17.15 22.89
C ARG A 69 -19.13 17.22 23.72
N CYS A 70 -18.00 16.82 23.14
CA CYS A 70 -16.73 16.79 23.85
C CYS A 70 -15.87 18.03 23.64
N TRP A 71 -14.98 18.21 24.61
CA TRP A 71 -14.11 19.37 24.81
C TRP A 71 -14.87 20.64 25.19
N ALA A 72 -14.13 21.68 25.58
CA ALA A 72 -14.69 22.99 25.92
C ALA A 72 -15.49 23.64 24.78
N SER A 73 -15.29 23.20 23.52
CA SER A 73 -16.02 23.69 22.35
C SER A 73 -17.40 23.06 22.15
N GLY A 74 -17.67 21.90 22.76
CA GLY A 74 -18.94 21.16 22.61
C GLY A 74 -19.23 20.64 21.20
N GLN A 75 -18.22 20.52 20.34
CA GLN A 75 -18.33 20.05 18.95
C GLN A 75 -17.51 18.78 18.65
N GLY A 76 -16.65 18.33 19.58
CA GLY A 76 -15.82 17.14 19.37
C GLY A 76 -16.58 15.85 19.60
N ARG A 77 -16.15 14.78 18.91
CA ARG A 77 -16.57 13.40 19.20
C ARG A 77 -16.10 12.98 20.59
N CYS A 78 -16.95 12.27 21.31
CA CYS A 78 -16.68 11.80 22.65
C CYS A 78 -16.06 10.43 22.68
N GLU A 79 -14.74 10.39 22.48
CA GLU A 79 -13.95 9.17 22.38
C GLU A 79 -12.60 9.28 23.09
N ALA A 80 -12.11 8.16 23.61
CA ALA A 80 -10.79 8.00 24.21
C ALA A 80 -10.21 6.61 23.87
N ILE A 81 -8.91 6.45 24.05
CA ILE A 81 -8.23 5.16 24.00
C ILE A 81 -7.80 4.80 25.41
N THR A 82 -7.95 3.53 25.80
CA THR A 82 -7.47 3.05 27.10
C THR A 82 -5.95 2.93 27.14
N ASP A 83 -5.36 3.24 28.30
CA ASP A 83 -3.95 2.97 28.59
C ASP A 83 -3.71 1.50 29.01
N ASP A 84 -2.47 1.17 29.38
CA ASP A 84 -2.05 -0.18 29.80
C ASP A 84 -2.75 -0.71 31.05
N LEU A 85 -3.43 0.16 31.82
CA LEU A 85 -4.23 -0.21 32.98
C LEU A 85 -5.74 -0.25 32.65
N GLY A 86 -6.09 -0.17 31.37
CA GLY A 86 -7.47 -0.12 30.90
C GLY A 86 -8.16 1.22 31.18
N HIS A 87 -7.42 2.26 31.56
CA HIS A 87 -8.01 3.51 32.00
C HIS A 87 -8.27 4.46 30.83
N PHE A 88 -9.43 5.11 30.83
CA PHE A 88 -9.83 6.09 29.83
C PHE A 88 -10.32 7.39 30.45
N ARG A 89 -10.24 8.48 29.68
CA ARG A 89 -10.76 9.80 30.06
C ARG A 89 -11.36 10.52 28.87
N ILE A 90 -12.59 11.01 29.03
CA ILE A 90 -13.35 11.81 28.06
C ILE A 90 -13.83 13.08 28.77
N ASP A 91 -13.51 14.25 28.23
CA ASP A 91 -13.96 15.53 28.77
C ASP A 91 -15.15 16.06 27.96
N LEU A 92 -16.32 16.13 28.60
CA LEU A 92 -17.58 16.65 28.03
C LEU A 92 -17.68 18.17 28.21
N ALA A 93 -18.47 18.82 27.35
CA ALA A 93 -18.93 20.19 27.58
C ALA A 93 -19.74 20.28 28.89
N GLN A 94 -19.65 21.43 29.58
CA GLN A 94 -20.25 21.60 30.91
C GLN A 94 -21.78 21.46 30.95
N ASP A 95 -22.46 21.69 29.82
CA ASP A 95 -23.91 21.57 29.66
C ASP A 95 -24.39 20.19 29.15
N ALA A 96 -23.46 19.26 28.92
CA ALA A 96 -23.78 17.90 28.48
C ALA A 96 -24.45 17.10 29.60
N ASP A 97 -25.52 16.36 29.28
CA ASP A 97 -26.17 15.40 30.18
C ASP A 97 -25.90 13.95 29.71
N PRO A 98 -24.89 13.28 30.29
CA PRO A 98 -24.54 11.91 29.92
C PRO A 98 -25.47 10.85 30.48
N SER A 99 -26.48 11.19 31.30
CA SER A 99 -27.31 10.18 31.99
C SER A 99 -28.07 9.23 31.07
N SER A 100 -28.33 9.65 29.83
CA SER A 100 -29.02 8.85 28.80
C SER A 100 -28.09 8.11 27.83
N TRP A 101 -26.77 8.33 27.92
CA TRP A 101 -25.79 7.79 27.00
C TRP A 101 -25.20 6.46 27.47
N ILE A 102 -24.63 5.72 26.52
CA ILE A 102 -23.95 4.45 26.76
C ILE A 102 -22.48 4.62 26.42
N LEU A 103 -21.61 4.19 27.33
CA LEU A 103 -20.20 4.03 27.04
C LEU A 103 -19.99 2.68 26.36
N VAL A 104 -19.29 2.66 25.23
CA VAL A 104 -18.95 1.45 24.50
C VAL A 104 -17.44 1.43 24.29
N ALA A 105 -16.79 0.37 24.73
CA ALA A 105 -15.40 0.05 24.48
C ALA A 105 -15.32 -1.00 23.36
N ALA A 106 -14.70 -0.63 22.25
CA ALA A 106 -14.51 -1.48 21.08
C ALA A 106 -13.02 -1.70 20.80
N GLY A 107 -12.64 -2.95 20.53
CA GLY A 107 -11.25 -3.34 20.32
C GLY A 107 -10.41 -3.31 21.60
N GLY A 108 -9.10 -3.40 21.42
CA GLY A 108 -8.11 -3.44 22.51
C GLY A 108 -7.62 -4.85 22.83
N ARG A 109 -6.59 -4.93 23.67
CA ARG A 109 -5.93 -6.17 24.09
C ARG A 109 -5.90 -6.24 25.60
N ASP A 110 -6.33 -7.36 26.13
CA ASP A 110 -6.22 -7.68 27.55
C ASP A 110 -5.02 -8.60 27.76
N SER A 111 -3.96 -8.03 28.32
CA SER A 111 -2.73 -8.78 28.64
C SER A 111 -2.88 -9.69 29.86
N ASP A 112 -3.93 -9.51 30.66
CA ASP A 112 -4.25 -10.36 31.79
C ASP A 112 -4.94 -11.65 31.35
N THR A 113 -5.97 -11.55 30.51
CA THR A 113 -6.69 -12.73 30.02
C THR A 113 -6.11 -13.31 28.73
N GLY A 114 -5.31 -12.54 27.99
CA GLY A 114 -4.79 -12.88 26.68
C GLY A 114 -5.74 -12.60 25.53
N ILE A 115 -6.93 -12.04 25.76
CA ILE A 115 -7.93 -11.78 24.70
C ILE A 115 -7.56 -10.53 23.89
N SER A 116 -7.74 -10.59 22.57
CA SER A 116 -7.79 -9.40 21.71
C SER A 116 -9.22 -9.11 21.29
N PHE A 117 -9.80 -8.08 21.89
CA PHE A 117 -11.14 -7.58 21.54
C PHE A 117 -11.20 -7.02 20.12
N THR A 118 -10.05 -6.62 19.56
CA THR A 118 -9.94 -6.23 18.14
C THR A 118 -10.19 -7.41 17.21
N GLU A 119 -9.71 -8.60 17.55
CA GLU A 119 -9.88 -9.80 16.72
C GLU A 119 -11.25 -10.46 16.92
N VAL A 120 -11.80 -10.42 18.14
CA VAL A 120 -13.05 -11.12 18.46
C VAL A 120 -14.30 -10.26 18.36
N SER A 121 -14.19 -8.98 17.97
CA SER A 121 -15.33 -8.07 17.74
C SER A 121 -16.38 -8.06 18.87
N LEU A 122 -15.93 -8.25 20.12
CA LEU A 122 -16.78 -8.24 21.30
C LEU A 122 -16.69 -6.86 21.97
N ASP A 123 -17.69 -6.02 21.78
CA ASP A 123 -17.71 -4.72 22.44
C ASP A 123 -18.22 -4.84 23.88
N LEU A 124 -17.51 -4.18 24.81
CA LEU A 124 -17.98 -4.01 26.18
C LEU A 124 -18.70 -2.67 26.31
N SER A 125 -19.68 -2.57 27.21
CA SER A 125 -20.43 -1.33 27.39
C SER A 125 -20.91 -1.11 28.81
N ALA A 126 -21.27 0.13 29.14
CA ALA A 126 -21.87 0.49 30.42
C ALA A 126 -22.83 1.68 30.24
N PRO A 127 -24.01 1.68 30.87
CA PRO A 127 -24.89 2.84 30.84
C PRO A 127 -24.33 3.92 31.77
N ALA A 128 -24.05 5.12 31.25
CA ALA A 128 -23.47 6.20 32.04
C ALA A 128 -24.40 6.64 33.19
N GLY A 129 -25.72 6.59 32.99
CA GLY A 129 -26.73 6.87 34.01
C GLY A 129 -26.75 5.88 35.20
N ALA A 130 -26.03 4.75 35.14
CA ALA A 130 -25.89 3.83 36.27
C ALA A 130 -25.00 4.38 37.38
N TYR A 131 -24.15 5.37 37.07
CA TYR A 131 -23.13 5.87 37.98
C TYR A 131 -23.55 7.18 38.63
N SER A 132 -23.44 7.26 39.97
CA SER A 132 -23.60 8.52 40.70
C SER A 132 -22.42 9.47 40.51
N SER A 133 -21.27 8.96 40.07
CA SER A 133 -20.07 9.71 39.74
C SER A 133 -19.42 9.13 38.49
N LEU A 134 -19.12 9.99 37.52
CA LEU A 134 -18.55 9.61 36.24
C LEU A 134 -17.02 9.57 36.24
N SER A 135 -16.36 9.74 37.39
CA SER A 135 -14.89 9.68 37.48
C SER A 135 -14.34 8.26 37.66
N HIS A 136 -15.20 7.27 37.91
CA HIS A 136 -14.83 5.88 38.17
C HIS A 136 -15.82 4.92 37.50
N VAL A 137 -16.08 5.12 36.20
CA VAL A 137 -16.97 4.24 35.44
C VAL A 137 -16.27 2.90 35.17
N VAL A 138 -17.04 1.81 35.13
CA VAL A 138 -16.51 0.46 34.87
C VAL A 138 -17.23 -0.15 33.66
N ILE A 139 -16.48 -0.40 32.59
CA ILE A 139 -16.95 -1.06 31.39
C ILE A 139 -16.48 -2.53 31.46
N SER A 140 -17.40 -3.46 31.69
CA SER A 140 -17.13 -4.88 31.96
C SER A 140 -18.25 -5.77 31.41
N PRO A 141 -18.09 -7.10 31.36
CA PRO A 141 -19.15 -8.03 30.96
C PRO A 141 -20.48 -7.82 31.70
N LEU A 142 -20.46 -7.62 33.01
CA LEU A 142 -21.67 -7.38 33.80
C LEU A 142 -22.34 -6.05 33.45
N THR A 143 -21.58 -4.97 33.27
CA THR A 143 -22.14 -3.68 32.86
C THR A 143 -22.58 -3.67 31.40
N THR A 144 -22.02 -4.56 30.59
CA THR A 144 -22.43 -4.80 29.19
C THR A 144 -23.83 -5.40 29.15
N LEU A 145 -24.10 -6.45 29.94
CA LEU A 145 -25.45 -7.00 30.06
C LEU A 145 -26.45 -5.95 30.51
N LEU A 146 -26.07 -5.11 31.48
CA LEU A 146 -26.89 -3.98 31.93
C LEU A 146 -27.18 -3.00 30.78
N ALA A 147 -26.16 -2.59 30.03
CA ALA A 147 -26.29 -1.68 28.89
C ALA A 147 -27.21 -2.26 27.79
N ARG A 148 -27.11 -3.56 27.49
CA ARG A 148 -28.00 -4.24 26.52
C ARG A 148 -29.46 -4.23 26.99
N ARG A 149 -29.72 -4.50 28.27
CA ARG A 149 -31.09 -4.43 28.83
C ARG A 149 -31.67 -3.02 28.76
N VAL A 150 -30.88 -2.01 29.09
CA VAL A 150 -31.32 -0.60 28.98
C VAL A 150 -31.60 -0.23 27.52
N SER A 151 -30.73 -0.64 26.59
CA SER A 151 -30.90 -0.41 25.15
C SER A 151 -32.14 -1.11 24.58
N SER A 152 -32.52 -2.26 25.14
CA SER A 152 -33.76 -2.98 24.79
C SER A 152 -35.04 -2.32 25.32
N GLY A 153 -34.94 -1.16 25.97
CA GLY A 153 -36.06 -0.37 26.47
C GLY A 153 -36.45 -0.66 27.92
N GLN A 154 -35.67 -1.44 28.67
CA GLN A 154 -35.94 -1.68 30.09
C GLN A 154 -35.48 -0.48 30.95
N PRO A 155 -36.30 -0.02 31.91
CA PRO A 155 -35.87 0.98 32.88
C PRO A 155 -34.63 0.55 33.66
N LEU A 156 -33.70 1.48 33.89
CA LEU A 156 -32.39 1.22 34.49
C LEU A 156 -32.46 0.52 35.86
N ASP A 157 -33.38 0.94 36.74
CA ASP A 157 -33.61 0.35 38.07
C ASP A 157 -34.02 -1.13 38.00
N ARG A 158 -34.89 -1.45 37.04
CA ARG A 158 -35.33 -2.81 36.76
C ARG A 158 -34.23 -3.64 36.10
N ALA A 159 -33.47 -3.06 35.18
CA ALA A 159 -32.36 -3.72 34.51
C ALA A 159 -31.26 -4.08 35.53
N LEU A 160 -30.89 -3.13 36.39
CA LEU A 160 -29.96 -3.31 37.51
C LEU A 160 -30.39 -4.48 38.42
N SER A 161 -31.64 -4.47 38.88
CA SER A 161 -32.17 -5.53 39.75
C SER A 161 -32.18 -6.90 39.06
N ALA A 162 -32.51 -6.95 37.77
CA ALA A 162 -32.59 -8.20 37.01
C ALA A 162 -31.20 -8.80 36.74
N VAL A 163 -30.23 -7.98 36.33
CA VAL A 163 -28.85 -8.42 36.09
C VAL A 163 -28.21 -8.87 37.40
N ALA A 164 -28.38 -8.13 38.50
CA ALA A 164 -27.83 -8.51 39.81
C ALA A 164 -28.40 -9.84 40.31
N ALA A 165 -29.72 -10.04 40.19
CA ALA A 165 -30.37 -11.29 40.57
C ALA A 165 -29.92 -12.48 39.71
N TRP A 166 -29.78 -12.27 38.39
CA TRP A 166 -29.32 -13.31 37.47
C TRP A 166 -27.84 -13.67 37.68
N ALA A 167 -27.01 -12.67 38.01
CA ALA A 167 -25.59 -12.82 38.37
C ALA A 167 -25.35 -13.33 39.81
N GLY A 168 -26.41 -13.58 40.59
CA GLY A 168 -26.30 -14.08 41.96
C GLY A 168 -25.59 -13.11 42.91
N LEU A 169 -25.78 -11.80 42.72
CA LEU A 169 -25.17 -10.75 43.53
C LEU A 169 -26.06 -10.36 44.71
N ALA A 170 -25.43 -10.03 45.84
CA ALA A 170 -26.14 -9.66 47.06
C ALA A 170 -26.67 -8.22 46.98
N GLU A 171 -25.87 -7.30 46.45
CA GLU A 171 -26.22 -5.90 46.30
C GLU A 171 -26.18 -5.48 44.83
N VAL A 172 -27.12 -4.65 44.41
CA VAL A 172 -27.23 -4.20 43.02
C VAL A 172 -26.02 -3.37 42.56
N ASN A 173 -25.42 -2.61 43.48
CA ASN A 173 -24.26 -1.78 43.18
C ASN A 173 -22.98 -2.59 42.98
N ASP A 174 -22.95 -3.87 43.36
CA ASP A 174 -21.80 -4.75 43.11
C ASP A 174 -21.52 -4.92 41.61
N LEU A 175 -22.53 -4.70 40.75
CA LEU A 175 -22.40 -4.68 39.29
C LEU A 175 -21.46 -3.59 38.76
N LEU A 176 -21.32 -2.50 39.51
CA LEU A 176 -20.63 -1.28 39.07
C LEU A 176 -19.22 -1.15 39.65
N VAL A 177 -18.80 -2.11 40.48
CA VAL A 177 -17.47 -2.15 41.11
C VAL A 177 -16.45 -2.70 40.12
N ARG A 178 -15.19 -2.26 40.24
CA ARG A 178 -14.09 -2.80 39.45
C ARG A 178 -13.93 -4.31 39.72
N PRO A 179 -13.93 -5.16 38.69
CA PRO A 179 -13.88 -6.61 38.89
C PRO A 179 -12.63 -7.07 39.65
N THR A 180 -11.46 -6.54 39.30
CA THR A 180 -10.16 -6.92 39.88
C THR A 180 -10.06 -6.67 41.39
N ASP A 181 -10.83 -5.72 41.92
CA ASP A 181 -10.85 -5.41 43.35
C ASP A 181 -11.70 -6.40 44.17
N VAL A 182 -12.61 -7.14 43.54
CA VAL A 182 -13.57 -8.02 44.21
C VAL A 182 -13.58 -9.40 43.55
N PRO A 183 -12.94 -10.43 44.15
CA PRO A 183 -12.77 -11.75 43.52
C PRO A 183 -14.08 -12.40 43.04
N GLY A 184 -15.17 -12.25 43.78
CA GLY A 184 -16.48 -12.77 43.37
C GLY A 184 -17.01 -12.11 42.09
N ILE A 185 -16.76 -10.81 41.90
CA ILE A 185 -17.17 -10.06 40.72
C ILE A 185 -16.28 -10.39 39.53
N LEU A 186 -14.96 -10.51 39.76
CA LEU A 186 -14.02 -11.00 38.74
C LEU A 186 -14.43 -12.37 38.20
N GLN A 187 -14.70 -13.32 39.10
CA GLN A 187 -15.15 -14.67 38.75
C GLN A 187 -16.36 -14.64 37.80
N ARG A 188 -17.36 -13.81 38.12
CA ARG A 188 -18.58 -13.70 37.31
C ARG A 188 -18.32 -13.06 35.95
N ASN A 189 -17.51 -12.01 35.88
CA ASN A 189 -17.13 -11.39 34.61
C ASN A 189 -16.35 -12.34 33.70
N LEU A 190 -15.36 -13.06 34.23
CA LEU A 190 -14.58 -14.03 33.46
C LEU A 190 -15.46 -15.18 32.94
N VAL A 191 -16.37 -15.72 33.75
CA VAL A 191 -17.31 -16.76 33.28
C VAL A 191 -18.25 -16.22 32.18
N LEU A 192 -18.72 -14.97 32.30
CA LEU A 192 -19.54 -14.34 31.28
C LEU A 192 -18.75 -14.09 29.99
N MET A 193 -17.48 -13.69 30.10
CA MET A 193 -16.60 -13.55 28.94
C MET A 193 -16.39 -14.90 28.25
N ALA A 194 -16.11 -15.97 29.00
CA ALA A 194 -16.04 -17.31 28.44
C ALA A 194 -17.35 -17.69 27.72
N ALA A 195 -18.51 -17.45 28.33
CA ALA A 195 -19.78 -17.74 27.69
C ALA A 195 -19.99 -16.94 26.39
N ALA A 196 -19.62 -15.66 26.37
CA ALA A 196 -19.67 -14.82 25.17
C ALA A 196 -18.73 -15.34 24.07
N MET A 197 -17.51 -15.74 24.43
CA MET A 197 -16.53 -16.35 23.52
C MET A 197 -17.03 -17.67 22.92
N HIS A 198 -17.70 -18.52 23.71
CA HIS A 198 -18.31 -19.75 23.20
C HIS A 198 -19.42 -19.47 22.18
N LEU A 199 -20.27 -18.47 22.44
CA LEU A 199 -21.29 -18.04 21.48
C LEU A 199 -20.65 -17.48 20.20
N TYR A 200 -19.61 -16.65 20.34
CA TYR A 200 -18.84 -16.14 19.21
C TYR A 200 -18.26 -17.26 18.35
N TRP A 201 -17.61 -18.28 18.93
CA TRP A 201 -17.05 -19.43 18.20
C TRP A 201 -18.10 -20.31 17.51
N ARG A 202 -19.37 -20.21 17.91
CA ARG A 202 -20.50 -20.86 17.23
C ARG A 202 -21.03 -20.04 16.05
N GLY A 203 -20.47 -18.85 15.80
CA GLY A 203 -20.89 -17.94 14.75
C GLY A 203 -22.00 -16.97 15.16
N GLU A 204 -22.26 -16.80 16.46
CA GLU A 204 -23.24 -15.81 16.94
C GLU A 204 -22.70 -14.39 16.73
N THR A 205 -23.44 -13.55 16.01
CA THR A 205 -22.99 -12.19 15.66
C THR A 205 -23.12 -11.18 16.79
N ALA A 206 -23.98 -11.45 17.79
CA ALA A 206 -24.17 -10.57 18.94
C ALA A 206 -24.24 -11.37 20.27
N PRO A 207 -23.12 -11.93 20.75
CA PRO A 207 -23.09 -12.79 21.94
C PRO A 207 -23.69 -12.13 23.20
N TRP A 208 -23.41 -10.85 23.41
CA TRP A 208 -23.93 -10.09 24.55
C TRP A 208 -25.45 -9.91 24.52
N ASP A 209 -26.05 -9.79 23.33
CA ASP A 209 -27.51 -9.66 23.20
C ASP A 209 -28.19 -10.99 23.53
N THR A 210 -27.60 -12.12 23.12
CA THR A 210 -28.06 -13.48 23.48
C THR A 210 -27.99 -13.72 24.99
N LEU A 211 -26.89 -13.34 25.63
CA LEU A 211 -26.76 -13.41 27.09
C LEU A 211 -27.78 -12.50 27.79
N ALA A 212 -27.94 -11.26 27.32
CA ALA A 212 -28.86 -10.29 27.91
C ALA A 212 -30.35 -10.68 27.74
N ALA A 213 -30.72 -11.39 26.67
CA ALA A 213 -32.09 -11.85 26.44
C ALA A 213 -32.58 -12.84 27.52
N ASN A 214 -31.65 -13.60 28.12
CA ASN A 214 -31.93 -14.60 29.15
C ASN A 214 -31.98 -14.01 30.57
N VAL A 215 -31.55 -12.76 30.75
CA VAL A 215 -31.65 -12.05 32.04
C VAL A 215 -33.12 -11.78 32.39
N GLY A 216 -33.58 -12.37 33.49
CA GLY A 216 -34.91 -12.13 34.08
C GLY A 216 -36.06 -12.97 33.52
N SER A 217 -35.84 -13.76 32.46
CA SER A 217 -36.80 -14.74 31.92
C SER A 217 -36.52 -16.17 32.40
N ALA A 218 -35.32 -16.42 32.94
CA ALA A 218 -34.82 -17.72 33.32
C ALA A 218 -34.33 -17.75 34.80
N PRO A 219 -34.08 -18.94 35.39
CA PRO A 219 -33.37 -19.07 36.67
C PRO A 219 -32.06 -18.26 36.72
N SER A 220 -31.56 -17.94 37.91
CA SER A 220 -30.28 -17.26 38.04
C SER A 220 -29.15 -18.13 37.47
N LEU A 221 -28.25 -17.52 36.69
CA LEU A 221 -27.08 -18.20 36.15
C LEU A 221 -26.11 -18.56 37.27
N PHE A 222 -25.98 -17.70 38.29
CA PHE A 222 -25.20 -17.98 39.48
C PHE A 222 -26.10 -18.07 40.71
N ASP A 223 -25.74 -18.94 41.66
CA ASP A 223 -26.26 -18.87 43.01
C ASP A 223 -25.54 -17.80 43.85
N SER A 224 -26.00 -17.56 45.07
CA SER A 224 -25.40 -16.57 45.98
C SER A 224 -23.96 -16.91 46.39
N SER A 225 -23.51 -18.15 46.18
CA SER A 225 -22.13 -18.57 46.42
C SER A 225 -21.24 -18.46 45.17
N GLY A 226 -21.79 -18.03 44.03
CA GLY A 226 -21.06 -17.93 42.77
C GLY A 226 -20.94 -19.24 42.00
N ARG A 227 -21.70 -20.28 42.36
CA ARG A 227 -21.76 -21.52 41.58
C ARG A 227 -22.67 -21.33 40.38
N VAL A 228 -22.23 -21.80 39.22
CA VAL A 228 -23.01 -21.70 37.99
C VAL A 228 -24.09 -22.79 37.94
N ASN A 229 -25.28 -22.40 37.49
CA ASN A 229 -26.40 -23.28 37.24
C ASN A 229 -26.26 -23.93 35.85
N ALA A 230 -25.74 -25.17 35.81
CA ALA A 230 -25.57 -25.91 34.55
C ALA A 230 -26.89 -26.16 33.79
N GLY A 231 -28.02 -26.21 34.50
CA GLY A 231 -29.34 -26.31 33.87
C GLY A 231 -29.68 -25.04 33.08
N GLU A 232 -29.25 -23.88 33.54
CA GLU A 232 -29.45 -22.61 32.84
C GLU A 232 -28.53 -22.48 31.62
N LEU A 233 -27.27 -22.90 31.74
CA LEU A 233 -26.34 -22.95 30.60
C LEU A 233 -26.90 -23.80 29.45
N THR A 234 -27.50 -24.95 29.75
CA THR A 234 -28.05 -25.86 28.73
C THR A 234 -29.43 -25.42 28.24
N ALA A 235 -30.40 -25.22 29.15
CA ALA A 235 -31.79 -24.97 28.77
C ALA A 235 -32.09 -23.52 28.40
N GLY A 236 -31.39 -22.55 29.01
CA GLY A 236 -31.57 -21.12 28.74
C GLY A 236 -30.66 -20.64 27.60
N LEU A 237 -29.36 -20.87 27.73
CA LEU A 237 -28.34 -20.36 26.79
C LEU A 237 -28.01 -21.31 25.63
N GLY A 238 -28.55 -22.53 25.62
CA GLY A 238 -28.35 -23.49 24.53
C GLY A 238 -26.94 -24.04 24.42
N PHE A 239 -26.17 -24.05 25.50
CA PHE A 239 -24.88 -24.74 25.53
C PHE A 239 -25.08 -26.27 25.52
N SER A 240 -24.16 -27.01 24.89
CA SER A 240 -24.13 -28.46 25.00
C SER A 240 -23.84 -28.87 26.44
N ALA A 241 -24.11 -30.14 26.79
CA ALA A 241 -23.79 -30.67 28.11
C ALA A 241 -22.28 -30.50 28.44
N ASP A 242 -21.41 -30.65 27.43
CA ASP A 242 -19.97 -30.56 27.59
C ASP A 242 -19.50 -29.12 27.79
N GLU A 243 -20.02 -28.16 27.02
CA GLU A 243 -19.70 -26.74 27.23
C GLU A 243 -20.26 -26.25 28.57
N ALA A 244 -21.46 -26.69 28.95
CA ALA A 244 -22.04 -26.32 30.23
C ALA A 244 -21.23 -26.88 31.41
N LEU A 245 -20.72 -28.11 31.29
CA LEU A 245 -19.82 -28.71 32.27
C LEU A 245 -18.48 -27.97 32.32
N ALA A 246 -17.92 -27.58 31.16
CA ALA A 246 -16.67 -26.84 31.07
C ALA A 246 -16.77 -25.44 31.72
N LEU A 247 -17.83 -24.69 31.42
CA LEU A 247 -18.10 -23.39 32.05
C LEU A 247 -18.35 -23.52 33.57
N ALA A 248 -19.06 -24.56 34.01
CA ALA A 248 -19.24 -24.83 35.43
C ALA A 248 -17.93 -25.22 36.13
N GLY A 249 -17.06 -25.96 35.45
CA GLY A 249 -15.70 -26.28 35.90
C GLY A 249 -14.84 -25.02 36.08
N LEU A 250 -14.76 -24.20 35.03
CA LEU A 250 -14.07 -22.90 35.09
C LEU A 250 -14.58 -22.04 36.25
N ALA A 251 -15.90 -21.95 36.43
CA ALA A 251 -16.47 -21.19 37.54
C ALA A 251 -16.05 -21.73 38.92
N GLY A 252 -15.91 -23.05 39.06
CA GLY A 252 -15.39 -23.68 40.27
C GLY A 252 -13.92 -23.36 40.53
N ASP A 253 -13.10 -23.42 39.49
CA ASP A 253 -11.67 -23.10 39.57
C ASP A 253 -11.43 -21.62 39.92
N LEU A 254 -12.18 -20.72 39.25
CA LEU A 254 -12.13 -19.28 39.54
C LEU A 254 -12.61 -18.95 40.96
N ALA A 255 -13.59 -19.68 41.50
CA ALA A 255 -14.04 -19.50 42.89
C ALA A 255 -12.97 -19.92 43.91
N ALA A 256 -12.07 -20.84 43.53
CA ALA A 256 -10.98 -21.31 44.37
C ALA A 256 -9.68 -20.47 44.22
N ALA A 257 -9.65 -19.52 43.29
CA ALA A 257 -8.49 -18.66 43.07
C ALA A 257 -8.20 -17.76 44.28
N ALA A 258 -6.92 -17.65 44.66
CA ALA A 258 -6.45 -16.88 45.81
C ALA A 258 -6.34 -15.37 45.53
N GLY A 259 -6.45 -14.94 44.26
CA GLY A 259 -6.36 -13.55 43.82
C GLY A 259 -6.60 -13.39 42.32
N SER A 260 -6.59 -12.15 41.83
CA SER A 260 -6.88 -11.80 40.43
C SER A 260 -5.90 -12.44 39.45
N ASP A 261 -4.60 -12.39 39.74
CA ASP A 261 -3.56 -12.97 38.87
C ASP A 261 -3.77 -14.47 38.63
N GLN A 262 -4.08 -15.23 39.69
CA GLN A 262 -4.39 -16.66 39.56
C GLN A 262 -5.70 -16.89 38.77
N ALA A 263 -6.71 -16.05 38.98
CA ALA A 263 -7.97 -16.13 38.23
C ALA A 263 -7.75 -15.89 36.73
N PHE A 264 -6.95 -14.88 36.37
CA PHE A 264 -6.57 -14.60 34.99
C PHE A 264 -5.78 -15.75 34.37
N GLY A 265 -4.83 -16.34 35.09
CA GLY A 265 -4.09 -17.52 34.62
C GLY A 265 -4.99 -18.73 34.36
N LEU A 266 -5.94 -19.01 35.26
CA LEU A 266 -6.92 -20.09 35.08
C LEU A 266 -7.82 -19.84 33.87
N PHE A 267 -8.24 -18.59 33.67
CA PHE A 267 -9.07 -18.20 32.55
C PHE A 267 -8.32 -18.25 31.20
N ASN A 268 -7.10 -17.73 31.14
CA ASN A 268 -6.23 -17.78 29.96
C ASN A 268 -5.98 -19.23 29.54
N ARG A 269 -5.65 -20.11 30.50
CA ARG A 269 -5.52 -21.56 30.27
C ARG A 269 -6.79 -22.17 29.70
N TYR A 270 -7.95 -21.85 30.29
CA TYR A 270 -9.23 -22.35 29.80
C TYR A 270 -9.47 -21.96 28.34
N LEU A 271 -9.29 -20.68 27.98
CA LEU A 271 -9.51 -20.23 26.61
C LEU A 271 -8.51 -20.84 25.63
N LEU A 272 -7.22 -20.92 26.00
CA LEU A 272 -6.19 -21.56 25.18
C LEU A 272 -6.58 -23.01 24.85
N GLY A 273 -7.00 -23.77 25.86
CA GLY A 273 -7.43 -25.16 25.67
C GLY A 273 -8.67 -25.29 24.80
N ARG A 274 -9.60 -24.33 24.86
CA ARG A 274 -10.79 -24.32 23.98
C ARG A 274 -10.46 -23.94 22.54
N MET A 275 -9.56 -22.98 22.34
CA MET A 275 -9.12 -22.56 21.00
C MET A 275 -8.32 -23.66 20.32
N LEU A 276 -7.28 -24.17 20.99
CA LEU A 276 -6.35 -25.14 20.42
C LEU A 276 -6.86 -26.58 20.48
N GLY A 277 -7.76 -26.90 21.41
CA GLY A 277 -8.26 -28.26 21.56
C GLY A 277 -8.96 -28.76 20.30
N ARG A 278 -9.85 -27.94 19.71
CA ARG A 278 -10.54 -28.30 18.46
C ARG A 278 -9.57 -28.39 17.29
N GLU A 279 -8.65 -27.44 17.18
CA GLU A 279 -7.65 -27.41 16.11
C GLU A 279 -6.74 -28.65 16.16
N LEU A 280 -6.33 -29.05 17.37
CA LEU A 280 -5.58 -30.29 17.58
C LEU A 280 -6.42 -31.53 17.27
N ASP A 281 -7.69 -31.57 17.68
CA ASP A 281 -8.59 -32.68 17.36
C ASP A 281 -8.74 -32.85 15.83
N ASP A 282 -8.95 -31.73 15.11
CA ASP A 282 -9.07 -31.69 13.65
C ASP A 282 -7.75 -32.13 12.97
N LEU A 283 -6.59 -31.68 13.47
CA LEU A 283 -5.26 -32.07 13.00
C LEU A 283 -5.02 -33.58 13.17
N VAL A 284 -5.32 -34.11 14.36
CA VAL A 284 -5.16 -35.53 14.67
C VAL A 284 -6.06 -36.40 13.79
N GLN A 285 -7.33 -36.01 13.61
CA GLN A 285 -8.25 -36.72 12.73
C GLN A 285 -7.89 -36.61 11.24
N THR A 286 -7.22 -35.54 10.83
CA THR A 286 -6.69 -35.40 9.47
C THR A 286 -5.54 -36.37 9.23
N VAL A 287 -4.66 -36.57 10.23
CA VAL A 287 -3.53 -37.50 10.15
C VAL A 287 -3.98 -38.96 10.27
N ASP A 288 -4.89 -39.25 11.19
CA ASP A 288 -5.52 -40.56 11.36
C ASP A 288 -7.04 -40.42 11.50
N PRO A 289 -7.80 -40.59 10.39
CA PRO A 289 -9.26 -40.51 10.41
C PRO A 289 -9.96 -41.52 11.31
N ALA A 290 -9.26 -42.58 11.76
CA ALA A 290 -9.78 -43.57 12.69
C ALA A 290 -9.46 -43.28 14.16
N PHE A 291 -8.72 -42.21 14.45
CA PHE A 291 -8.34 -41.85 15.81
C PHE A 291 -9.55 -41.46 16.66
N ASP A 292 -9.68 -42.09 17.83
CA ASP A 292 -10.75 -41.78 18.78
C ASP A 292 -10.40 -40.56 19.62
N ILE A 293 -10.82 -39.38 19.17
CA ILE A 293 -10.65 -38.12 19.92
C ILE A 293 -11.42 -38.10 21.26
N ALA A 294 -12.32 -39.05 21.50
CA ALA A 294 -13.00 -39.21 22.78
C ALA A 294 -12.23 -40.14 23.75
N ASP A 295 -11.06 -40.68 23.35
CA ASP A 295 -10.23 -41.50 24.22
C ASP A 295 -9.81 -40.72 25.47
N ALA A 296 -10.10 -41.28 26.65
CA ALA A 296 -9.87 -40.61 27.92
C ALA A 296 -8.40 -40.28 28.19
N ARG A 297 -7.47 -41.05 27.62
CA ARG A 297 -6.02 -40.81 27.75
C ARG A 297 -5.56 -39.70 26.81
N TYR A 298 -6.04 -39.68 25.57
CA TYR A 298 -5.80 -38.56 24.65
C TYR A 298 -6.28 -37.25 25.27
N LEU A 299 -7.52 -37.20 25.74
CA LEU A 299 -8.08 -36.01 26.38
C LEU A 299 -7.24 -35.58 27.59
N ALA A 300 -6.81 -36.51 28.45
CA ALA A 300 -5.99 -36.19 29.61
C ALA A 300 -4.59 -35.67 29.23
N ASN A 301 -3.95 -36.23 28.20
CA ASN A 301 -2.64 -35.80 27.73
C ASN A 301 -2.70 -34.48 26.96
N ARG A 302 -3.79 -34.23 26.23
CA ARG A 302 -4.08 -32.95 25.58
C ARG A 302 -4.20 -31.82 26.60
N GLU A 303 -4.97 -32.02 27.66
CA GLU A 303 -5.07 -31.02 28.74
C GLU A 303 -3.71 -30.83 29.42
N ALA A 304 -2.98 -31.93 29.71
CA ALA A 304 -1.65 -31.84 30.31
C ALA A 304 -0.64 -31.09 29.41
N LEU A 305 -0.78 -31.16 28.08
CA LEU A 305 0.02 -30.38 27.14
C LEU A 305 -0.24 -28.88 27.31
N PHE A 306 -1.51 -28.46 27.26
CA PHE A 306 -1.87 -27.05 27.41
C PHE A 306 -1.44 -26.49 28.76
N ASP A 307 -1.44 -27.31 29.81
CA ASP A 307 -0.90 -26.95 31.11
C ASP A 307 0.58 -26.60 31.04
N GLN A 308 1.37 -27.37 30.29
CA GLN A 308 2.80 -27.09 30.14
C GLN A 308 3.06 -25.79 29.38
N LEU A 309 2.20 -25.42 28.43
CA LEU A 309 2.36 -24.20 27.64
C LEU A 309 2.15 -22.92 28.43
N VAL A 310 1.33 -22.97 29.47
CA VAL A 310 1.06 -21.82 30.36
C VAL A 310 2.15 -21.67 31.44
N LEU A 311 3.01 -22.68 31.66
CA LEU A 311 4.03 -22.66 32.71
C LEU A 311 5.29 -21.83 32.39
N GLN A 312 5.45 -21.35 31.15
CA GLN A 312 6.70 -20.71 30.71
C GLN A 312 6.97 -19.28 31.21
N GLY A 313 6.24 -18.83 32.25
CA GLY A 313 6.51 -17.57 32.95
C GLY A 313 5.59 -16.39 32.61
N GLY A 314 4.43 -16.61 31.98
CA GLY A 314 3.43 -15.57 31.72
C GLY A 314 2.13 -16.11 31.10
N ARG A 315 1.12 -15.25 30.90
CA ARG A 315 -0.11 -15.60 30.19
C ARG A 315 0.16 -15.70 28.69
N VAL A 316 -0.54 -16.60 28.00
CA VAL A 316 -0.40 -16.79 26.56
C VAL A 316 -1.25 -15.74 25.84
N PRO A 317 -0.67 -14.85 25.01
CA PRO A 317 -1.45 -14.04 24.11
C PRO A 317 -2.30 -14.90 23.17
N LEU A 318 -3.59 -14.62 23.09
CA LEU A 318 -4.53 -15.39 22.27
C LEU A 318 -4.81 -14.72 20.91
N TRP A 319 -3.91 -13.83 20.48
CA TRP A 319 -4.03 -12.99 19.28
C TRP A 319 -2.87 -13.23 18.28
N ASP A 320 -2.90 -12.58 17.11
CA ASP A 320 -1.84 -12.59 16.09
C ASP A 320 -1.30 -13.99 15.72
N LEU A 321 -2.19 -15.00 15.72
CA LEU A 321 -1.87 -16.43 15.50
C LEU A 321 -0.86 -17.05 16.49
N ILE A 322 -0.59 -16.38 17.61
CA ILE A 322 0.33 -16.87 18.65
C ILE A 322 -0.09 -18.26 19.16
N PRO A 323 -1.38 -18.54 19.46
CA PRO A 323 -1.81 -19.89 19.86
C PRO A 323 -1.52 -20.96 18.81
N GLN A 324 -1.78 -20.69 17.53
CA GLN A 324 -1.57 -21.64 16.44
C GLN A 324 -0.08 -21.92 16.23
N ARG A 325 0.75 -20.88 16.28
CA ARG A 325 2.21 -21.00 16.19
C ARG A 325 2.78 -21.81 17.35
N LEU A 326 2.22 -21.61 18.54
CA LEU A 326 2.55 -22.37 19.73
C LEU A 326 2.19 -23.85 19.57
N LEU A 327 0.96 -24.15 19.15
CA LEU A 327 0.50 -25.53 18.88
C LEU A 327 1.38 -26.21 17.84
N GLN A 328 1.68 -25.53 16.73
CA GLN A 328 2.54 -26.04 15.67
C GLN A 328 3.94 -26.36 16.18
N HIS A 329 4.59 -25.42 16.88
CA HIS A 329 5.93 -25.64 17.44
C HIS A 329 5.94 -26.84 18.39
N VAL A 330 4.90 -27.00 19.20
CA VAL A 330 4.78 -28.10 20.15
C VAL A 330 4.59 -29.43 19.43
N LEU A 331 3.72 -29.48 18.42
CA LEU A 331 3.46 -30.69 17.66
C LEU A 331 4.71 -31.24 16.97
N TYR A 332 5.43 -30.38 16.25
CA TYR A 332 6.60 -30.80 15.49
C TYR A 332 7.88 -30.84 16.32
N GLY A 333 8.03 -29.90 17.27
CA GLY A 333 9.22 -29.79 18.11
C GLY A 333 9.33 -30.89 19.15
N TYR A 334 8.21 -31.41 19.65
CA TYR A 334 8.18 -32.43 20.71
C TYR A 334 7.78 -33.81 20.20
N GLY A 335 7.69 -34.00 18.88
CA GLY A 335 7.35 -35.29 18.27
C GLY A 335 5.92 -35.75 18.53
N LEU A 336 4.98 -34.81 18.68
CA LEU A 336 3.55 -35.08 18.87
C LEU A 336 2.77 -35.07 17.54
N ASN A 337 3.47 -35.01 16.41
CA ASN A 337 2.90 -35.12 15.07
C ASN A 337 2.43 -36.54 14.72
N ASP A 338 2.74 -37.54 15.56
CA ASP A 338 2.11 -38.88 15.55
C ASP A 338 1.00 -38.93 16.62
N PRO A 339 -0.29 -39.07 16.23
CA PRO A 339 -1.39 -39.22 17.19
C PRO A 339 -1.19 -40.30 18.24
N GLY A 340 -0.46 -41.38 17.89
CA GLY A 340 -0.13 -42.46 18.81
C GLY A 340 0.66 -41.99 20.03
N ALA A 341 1.44 -40.91 19.92
CA ALA A 341 2.23 -40.35 21.03
C ALA A 341 1.35 -39.91 22.21
N PHE A 342 0.13 -39.43 21.95
CA PHE A 342 -0.82 -39.04 23.00
C PHE A 342 -1.43 -40.23 23.74
N LEU A 343 -1.26 -41.48 23.27
CA LEU A 343 -1.86 -42.67 23.90
C LEU A 343 -0.85 -43.52 24.67
N GLN A 344 0.45 -43.30 24.45
CA GLN A 344 1.53 -44.19 24.92
C GLN A 344 1.82 -44.12 26.42
N ALA A 345 1.46 -43.01 27.07
CA ALA A 345 1.87 -42.70 28.44
C ALA A 345 0.70 -42.14 29.26
N ASP A 346 0.73 -42.32 30.59
CA ASP A 346 -0.16 -41.55 31.49
C ASP A 346 0.24 -40.05 31.51
N PRO A 347 -0.62 -39.13 31.97
CA PRO A 347 -0.33 -37.69 31.88
C PRO A 347 1.00 -37.24 32.50
N ALA A 348 1.41 -37.88 33.61
CA ALA A 348 2.68 -37.54 34.25
C ALA A 348 3.88 -38.01 33.41
N GLN A 349 3.79 -39.20 32.82
CA GLN A 349 4.80 -39.74 31.92
C GLN A 349 4.81 -39.02 30.56
N PHE A 350 3.66 -38.62 30.05
CA PHE A 350 3.52 -37.82 28.83
C PHE A 350 4.24 -36.50 28.98
N VAL A 351 3.94 -35.74 30.05
CA VAL A 351 4.61 -34.47 30.36
C VAL A 351 6.11 -34.67 30.55
N ALA A 352 6.53 -35.71 31.28
CA ALA A 352 7.96 -36.01 31.46
C ALA A 352 8.68 -36.38 30.14
N GLY A 353 7.92 -36.84 29.14
CA GLY A 353 8.41 -37.15 27.79
C GLY A 353 8.42 -35.95 26.84
N LEU A 354 7.81 -34.82 27.21
CA LEU A 354 7.85 -33.58 26.42
C LEU A 354 9.24 -32.93 26.56
N VAL A 355 10.21 -33.52 25.88
CA VAL A 355 11.58 -33.02 25.81
C VAL A 355 11.99 -32.88 24.36
N ARG A 356 12.18 -31.65 23.92
CA ARG A 356 12.77 -31.31 22.63
C ARG A 356 14.26 -31.16 22.81
N ALA A 357 15.06 -31.88 22.01
CA ALA A 357 16.51 -31.72 21.98
C ALA A 357 16.94 -31.09 20.66
N ASP A 358 17.74 -30.02 20.72
CA ASP A 358 18.45 -29.46 19.57
C ASP A 358 19.92 -29.17 19.93
N ALA A 359 20.65 -28.46 19.06
CA ALA A 359 22.06 -28.13 19.28
C ALA A 359 22.30 -27.25 20.53
N GLY A 360 21.28 -26.50 20.98
CA GLY A 360 21.32 -25.64 22.16
C GLY A 360 21.06 -26.37 23.48
N GLY A 361 20.48 -27.57 23.44
CA GLY A 361 20.21 -28.37 24.63
C GLY A 361 18.91 -29.17 24.57
N ALA A 362 18.48 -29.69 25.72
CA ALA A 362 17.20 -30.35 25.89
C ALA A 362 16.26 -29.42 26.67
N TYR A 363 15.08 -29.17 26.11
CA TYR A 363 14.10 -28.23 26.61
C TYR A 363 12.76 -28.93 26.82
N THR A 364 12.12 -28.62 27.93
CA THR A 364 10.70 -28.85 28.17
C THR A 364 9.90 -27.66 27.66
N PRO A 365 8.57 -27.77 27.47
CA PRO A 365 7.77 -26.62 27.05
C PRO A 365 7.86 -25.44 28.03
N ALA A 366 8.17 -25.70 29.30
CA ALA A 366 8.29 -24.68 30.36
C ALA A 366 9.62 -23.90 30.34
N ASP A 367 10.64 -24.36 29.61
CA ASP A 367 11.95 -23.68 29.51
C ASP A 367 12.46 -23.54 28.06
N ASP A 368 11.61 -23.80 27.06
CA ASP A 368 11.96 -23.70 25.64
C ASP A 368 12.01 -22.24 25.15
N PRO A 369 13.20 -21.66 24.88
CA PRO A 369 13.33 -20.26 24.50
C PRO A 369 12.52 -19.89 23.23
N ARG A 370 12.21 -20.87 22.37
CA ARG A 370 11.37 -20.65 21.18
C ARG A 370 9.91 -20.39 21.54
N ILE A 371 9.39 -21.06 22.57
CA ILE A 371 8.05 -20.77 23.09
C ILE A 371 8.03 -19.34 23.62
N GLY A 372 9.07 -18.92 24.35
CA GLY A 372 9.16 -17.57 24.90
C GLY A 372 9.15 -16.50 23.81
N ALA A 373 9.87 -16.73 22.69
CA ALA A 373 9.84 -15.84 21.54
C ALA A 373 8.44 -15.75 20.90
N ILE A 374 7.78 -16.88 20.67
CA ILE A 374 6.41 -16.94 20.12
C ILE A 374 5.43 -16.13 20.99
N LEU A 375 5.54 -16.26 22.32
CA LEU A 375 4.67 -15.58 23.28
C LEU A 375 4.89 -14.06 23.34
N THR A 376 6.00 -13.53 22.84
CA THR A 376 6.24 -12.08 22.82
C THR A 376 5.68 -11.37 21.57
N GLY A 377 5.12 -12.11 20.61
CA GLY A 377 4.64 -11.54 19.34
C GLY A 377 5.73 -10.93 18.46
N GLN A 378 7.01 -11.17 18.78
CA GLN A 378 8.13 -10.71 17.98
C GLN A 378 8.20 -11.46 16.64
N PRO A 379 8.79 -10.86 15.60
CA PRO A 379 9.18 -11.60 14.41
C PRO A 379 10.01 -12.82 14.84
N ARG A 380 9.97 -13.91 14.05
CA ARG A 380 10.67 -15.16 14.42
C ARG A 380 12.15 -14.92 14.67
N PHE A 381 12.71 -13.89 14.03
CA PHE A 381 14.06 -13.39 14.24
C PHE A 381 14.04 -11.89 14.55
N ALA A 382 14.83 -11.48 15.54
CA ALA A 382 15.24 -10.08 15.69
C ALA A 382 16.70 -10.03 15.25
N VAL A 383 17.02 -9.33 14.15
CA VAL A 383 18.34 -9.44 13.50
C VAL A 383 19.51 -9.03 14.41
N ARG A 384 19.24 -8.18 15.39
CA ARG A 384 20.21 -7.78 16.43
C ARG A 384 20.64 -8.91 17.36
N LEU A 385 19.89 -10.02 17.40
CA LEU A 385 20.18 -11.19 18.22
C LEU A 385 20.91 -12.24 17.39
N PRO A 386 21.99 -12.86 17.91
CA PRO A 386 22.74 -13.86 17.18
C PRO A 386 21.94 -15.15 16.95
N LEU A 387 22.07 -15.68 15.73
CA LEU A 387 21.66 -17.02 15.34
C LEU A 387 22.45 -18.08 16.12
N SER A 388 21.79 -19.19 16.42
CA SER A 388 22.44 -20.38 16.96
C SER A 388 23.25 -21.09 15.87
N ALA A 389 24.28 -21.84 16.24
CA ALA A 389 25.17 -22.50 15.29
C ALA A 389 24.45 -23.46 14.30
N ASP A 390 23.31 -24.02 14.69
CA ASP A 390 22.45 -24.86 13.85
C ASP A 390 21.51 -24.09 12.92
N ARG A 391 21.46 -22.77 13.04
CA ARG A 391 20.62 -21.85 12.26
C ARG A 391 21.41 -20.83 11.45
N MET A 392 22.74 -20.89 11.48
CA MET A 392 23.61 -20.11 10.61
C MET A 392 23.18 -20.28 9.16
N LEU A 393 23.22 -19.19 8.39
CA LEU A 393 22.81 -19.21 7.00
C LEU A 393 23.90 -19.88 6.16
N PRO A 394 23.63 -21.01 5.49
CA PRO A 394 24.64 -21.62 4.64
C PRO A 394 24.97 -20.70 3.46
N ALA A 395 26.26 -20.63 3.09
CA ALA A 395 26.71 -19.85 1.95
C ALA A 395 25.93 -20.21 0.68
N GLY A 396 25.33 -19.20 0.03
CA GLY A 396 24.55 -19.33 -1.20
C GLY A 396 23.19 -20.03 -1.06
N ASP A 397 22.69 -20.32 0.15
CA ASP A 397 21.35 -20.91 0.32
C ASP A 397 20.26 -19.82 0.24
N ASN A 398 19.76 -19.62 -0.98
CA ASN A 398 18.72 -18.65 -1.27
C ASN A 398 17.46 -18.82 -0.39
N MET A 399 17.00 -20.05 -0.17
CA MET A 399 15.75 -20.29 0.56
C MET A 399 15.91 -20.06 2.05
N ALA A 400 17.08 -20.36 2.62
CA ALA A 400 17.38 -20.04 4.01
C ALA A 400 17.38 -18.51 4.25
N ARG A 401 17.98 -17.74 3.33
CA ARG A 401 18.00 -16.28 3.39
C ARG A 401 16.62 -15.65 3.25
N VAL A 402 15.82 -16.10 2.27
CA VAL A 402 14.41 -15.70 2.13
C VAL A 402 13.63 -16.00 3.42
N ALA A 403 13.79 -17.20 3.97
CA ALA A 403 13.12 -17.60 5.21
C ALA A 403 13.52 -16.70 6.38
N TYR A 404 14.80 -16.37 6.50
CA TYR A 404 15.32 -15.52 7.56
C TYR A 404 14.79 -14.08 7.43
N TYR A 405 14.96 -13.47 6.25
CA TYR A 405 14.56 -12.10 5.96
C TYR A 405 13.07 -11.87 6.24
N TYR A 406 12.18 -12.59 5.56
CA TYR A 406 10.73 -12.34 5.63
C TYR A 406 10.11 -12.69 6.98
N ASN A 407 10.82 -13.45 7.82
CA ASN A 407 10.43 -13.74 9.19
C ASN A 407 11.18 -12.87 10.25
N SER A 408 11.90 -11.83 9.83
CA SER A 408 12.65 -10.92 10.72
C SER A 408 11.96 -9.56 10.94
N ASP A 409 12.46 -8.76 11.89
CA ASP A 409 12.08 -7.36 12.12
C ASP A 409 12.55 -6.39 11.01
N LEU A 410 13.44 -6.84 10.12
CA LEU A 410 13.86 -6.06 8.94
C LEU A 410 12.96 -6.24 7.72
N SER A 411 12.14 -7.30 7.68
CA SER A 411 11.22 -7.53 6.57
C SER A 411 10.38 -6.29 6.27
N HIS A 412 10.45 -5.80 5.03
CA HIS A 412 9.65 -4.66 4.60
C HIS A 412 8.14 -4.97 4.71
N LEU A 413 7.72 -6.21 4.46
CA LEU A 413 6.33 -6.64 4.65
C LEU A 413 5.92 -6.67 6.12
N TYR A 414 6.83 -7.05 7.03
CA TYR A 414 6.58 -7.00 8.47
C TYR A 414 6.40 -5.57 8.97
N ARG A 415 7.28 -4.66 8.53
CA ARG A 415 7.18 -3.25 8.88
C ARG A 415 5.89 -2.62 8.33
N ALA A 416 5.51 -2.94 7.09
CA ALA A 416 4.24 -2.50 6.51
C ALA A 416 3.02 -3.04 7.29
N ASP A 417 3.05 -4.31 7.69
CA ASP A 417 1.98 -4.92 8.50
C ASP A 417 1.85 -4.27 9.89
N ALA A 418 2.98 -4.05 10.57
CA ALA A 418 3.02 -3.36 11.85
C ALA A 418 2.45 -1.93 11.76
N LEU A 419 2.72 -1.22 10.66
CA LEU A 419 2.13 0.09 10.40
C LEU A 419 0.63 -0.01 10.14
N ALA A 420 0.15 -1.00 9.38
CA ALA A 420 -1.28 -1.21 9.12
C ALA A 420 -2.05 -1.43 10.42
N GLN A 421 -1.48 -2.17 11.37
CA GLN A 421 -2.06 -2.35 12.71
C GLN A 421 -2.15 -1.03 13.51
N ALA A 422 -1.31 -0.04 13.19
CA ALA A 422 -1.28 1.26 13.86
C ALA A 422 -2.18 2.33 13.19
N VAL A 423 -2.75 2.06 12.01
CA VAL A 423 -3.68 2.96 11.30
C VAL A 423 -5.10 2.76 11.84
N LEU A 424 -5.65 3.81 12.46
CA LEU A 424 -6.96 3.77 13.14
C LEU A 424 -8.14 4.15 12.23
N ASP A 425 -7.87 4.51 10.98
CA ASP A 425 -8.87 4.89 9.98
C ASP A 425 -9.04 3.74 9.00
N ASP A 426 -10.23 3.12 8.99
CA ASP A 426 -10.49 1.91 8.20
C ASP A 426 -10.28 2.13 6.70
N GLN A 427 -10.57 3.33 6.18
CA GLN A 427 -10.35 3.63 4.77
C GLN A 427 -8.85 3.67 4.45
N LEU A 428 -8.06 4.33 5.29
CA LEU A 428 -6.61 4.42 5.11
C LEU A 428 -5.92 3.07 5.42
N ASN A 429 -6.46 2.30 6.36
CA ASN A 429 -5.98 0.96 6.69
C ASN A 429 -6.23 0.02 5.51
N ASP A 430 -7.46 -0.01 4.96
CA ASP A 430 -7.78 -0.80 3.78
C ASP A 430 -6.86 -0.46 2.59
N GLU A 431 -6.56 0.83 2.36
CA GLU A 431 -5.62 1.27 1.33
C GLU A 431 -4.20 0.70 1.56
N LEU A 432 -3.72 0.70 2.81
CA LEU A 432 -2.42 0.10 3.15
C LEU A 432 -2.45 -1.43 3.04
N MET A 433 -3.56 -2.07 3.40
CA MET A 433 -3.73 -3.51 3.30
C MET A 433 -3.71 -3.99 1.84
N ILE A 434 -4.30 -3.23 0.90
CA ILE A 434 -4.17 -3.51 -0.55
C ILE A 434 -2.69 -3.54 -0.96
N GLU A 435 -1.92 -2.53 -0.53
CA GLU A 435 -0.49 -2.43 -0.86
C GLU A 435 0.33 -3.56 -0.23
N LEU A 436 0.01 -3.93 1.01
CA LEU A 436 0.63 -5.08 1.68
C LEU A 436 0.33 -6.39 0.94
N ILE A 437 -0.91 -6.59 0.48
CA ILE A 437 -1.30 -7.78 -0.28
C ILE A 437 -0.60 -7.81 -1.63
N ARG A 438 -0.50 -6.66 -2.32
CA ARG A 438 0.31 -6.52 -3.52
C ARG A 438 1.77 -6.91 -3.26
N GLY A 439 2.38 -6.42 -2.18
CA GLY A 439 3.75 -6.75 -1.80
C GLY A 439 3.96 -8.25 -1.50
N VAL A 440 3.02 -8.86 -0.76
CA VAL A 440 3.01 -10.30 -0.45
C VAL A 440 2.89 -11.14 -1.72
N ALA A 441 1.95 -10.79 -2.60
CA ALA A 441 1.72 -11.51 -3.86
C ALA A 441 2.90 -11.35 -4.83
N ARG A 442 3.47 -10.14 -4.93
CA ARG A 442 4.68 -9.87 -5.73
C ARG A 442 5.90 -10.61 -5.24
N SER A 443 6.04 -10.81 -3.92
CA SER A 443 7.11 -11.59 -3.30
C SER A 443 6.89 -13.11 -3.38
N GLY A 444 5.77 -13.57 -3.97
CA GLY A 444 5.42 -14.98 -4.08
C GLY A 444 5.06 -15.66 -2.75
N LEU A 445 4.86 -14.90 -1.67
CA LEU A 445 4.64 -15.42 -0.32
C LEU A 445 3.17 -15.76 -0.06
N VAL A 446 2.59 -16.57 -0.94
CA VAL A 446 1.20 -17.00 -0.87
C VAL A 446 1.15 -18.51 -0.62
N ARG A 447 0.23 -18.93 0.24
CA ARG A 447 0.03 -20.35 0.54
C ARG A 447 -0.26 -21.12 -0.75
N GLY A 448 0.47 -22.21 -0.97
CA GLY A 448 0.37 -23.04 -2.17
C GLY A 448 1.37 -22.66 -3.27
N TRP A 449 1.94 -21.45 -3.25
CA TRP A 449 3.00 -21.05 -4.19
C TRP A 449 4.38 -21.40 -3.63
N VAL A 450 4.56 -21.21 -2.33
CA VAL A 450 5.78 -21.56 -1.58
C VAL A 450 5.47 -22.49 -0.40
N ALA A 451 6.51 -23.05 0.22
CA ALA A 451 6.37 -23.87 1.42
C ALA A 451 5.85 -23.05 2.62
N ASP A 452 4.98 -23.65 3.45
CA ASP A 452 4.36 -22.96 4.61
C ASP A 452 5.38 -22.39 5.61
N SER A 453 6.59 -22.94 5.68
CA SER A 453 7.66 -22.42 6.52
C SER A 453 8.08 -21.00 6.14
N LEU A 454 7.92 -20.62 4.87
CA LEU A 454 8.26 -19.30 4.32
C LEU A 454 7.16 -18.27 4.49
N LEU A 455 5.95 -18.66 4.91
CA LEU A 455 4.80 -17.77 4.94
C LEU A 455 4.73 -16.98 6.26
N PRO A 456 5.00 -15.66 6.25
CA PRO A 456 4.65 -14.79 7.37
C PRO A 456 3.13 -14.53 7.43
N TYR A 457 2.44 -14.59 6.29
CA TYR A 457 1.05 -14.16 6.12
C TYR A 457 0.22 -15.12 5.26
N ASP A 458 -1.11 -14.98 5.34
CA ASP A 458 -2.07 -15.61 4.43
C ASP A 458 -2.94 -14.51 3.81
N PRO A 459 -2.69 -14.10 2.55
CA PRO A 459 -3.32 -12.92 1.96
C PRO A 459 -4.84 -13.10 1.79
N TRP A 460 -5.32 -14.32 1.55
CA TRP A 460 -6.76 -14.61 1.47
C TRP A 460 -7.46 -14.26 2.78
N ARG A 461 -6.90 -14.75 3.89
CA ARG A 461 -7.43 -14.47 5.23
C ARG A 461 -7.33 -12.98 5.57
N MET A 462 -6.24 -12.32 5.19
CA MET A 462 -6.07 -10.88 5.41
C MET A 462 -7.13 -10.05 4.68
N ILE A 463 -7.44 -10.38 3.42
CA ILE A 463 -8.50 -9.73 2.65
C ILE A 463 -9.84 -9.83 3.39
N ASP A 464 -10.18 -11.03 3.84
CA ASP A 464 -11.49 -11.29 4.43
C ASP A 464 -11.63 -10.74 5.86
N SER A 465 -10.56 -10.76 6.64
CA SER A 465 -10.61 -10.43 8.08
C SER A 465 -10.11 -9.03 8.43
N ARG A 466 -9.37 -8.36 7.54
CA ARG A 466 -8.71 -7.07 7.84
C ARG A 466 -9.07 -5.95 6.88
N ILE A 467 -9.75 -6.24 5.76
CA ILE A 467 -10.25 -5.22 4.84
C ILE A 467 -11.77 -5.11 4.95
N PHE A 468 -12.24 -3.96 5.42
CA PHE A 468 -13.65 -3.78 5.75
C PHE A 468 -14.46 -3.34 4.53
N ASN A 469 -13.93 -2.44 3.71
CA ASN A 469 -14.62 -1.93 2.54
C ASN A 469 -14.68 -3.01 1.43
N PRO A 470 -15.88 -3.40 0.94
CA PRO A 470 -16.01 -4.40 -0.12
C PRO A 470 -15.30 -4.06 -1.43
N VAL A 471 -15.22 -2.77 -1.79
CA VAL A 471 -14.47 -2.32 -2.98
C VAL A 471 -12.98 -2.57 -2.77
N ASN A 472 -12.46 -2.24 -1.59
CA ASN A 472 -11.06 -2.47 -1.27
C ASN A 472 -10.72 -3.96 -1.19
N ARG A 473 -11.65 -4.81 -0.70
CA ARG A 473 -11.49 -6.28 -0.79
C ARG A 473 -11.39 -6.75 -2.23
N ALA A 474 -12.25 -6.24 -3.12
CA ALA A 474 -12.19 -6.59 -4.53
C ALA A 474 -10.87 -6.15 -5.18
N LEU A 475 -10.41 -4.92 -4.91
CA LEU A 475 -9.12 -4.43 -5.39
C LEU A 475 -7.96 -5.27 -4.88
N ALA A 476 -7.95 -5.62 -3.60
CA ALA A 476 -6.94 -6.51 -3.03
C ALA A 476 -6.93 -7.91 -3.68
N ARG A 477 -8.10 -8.45 -4.03
CA ARG A 477 -8.21 -9.71 -4.79
C ARG A 477 -7.71 -9.57 -6.23
N ILE A 478 -7.93 -8.43 -6.88
CA ILE A 478 -7.36 -8.16 -8.21
C ILE A 478 -5.82 -8.15 -8.13
N GLU A 479 -5.24 -7.48 -7.12
CA GLU A 479 -3.78 -7.48 -6.91
C GLU A 479 -3.22 -8.88 -6.64
N LEU A 480 -3.93 -9.68 -5.85
CA LEU A 480 -3.57 -11.09 -5.63
C LEU A 480 -3.63 -11.90 -6.94
N ALA A 481 -4.65 -11.66 -7.77
CA ALA A 481 -4.78 -12.31 -9.07
C ALA A 481 -3.69 -11.90 -10.05
N GLU A 482 -3.25 -10.63 -10.04
CA GLU A 482 -2.14 -10.17 -10.86
C GLU A 482 -0.82 -10.87 -10.47
N GLY A 483 -0.56 -11.03 -9.17
CA GLY A 483 0.57 -11.82 -8.69
C GLY A 483 0.48 -13.29 -9.11
N ALA A 484 -0.71 -13.89 -8.99
CA ALA A 484 -0.96 -15.27 -9.37
C ALA A 484 -0.74 -15.49 -10.88
N ALA A 485 -1.29 -14.62 -11.72
CA ALA A 485 -1.16 -14.69 -13.18
C ALA A 485 0.30 -14.55 -13.63
N ARG A 486 1.07 -13.64 -12.99
CA ARG A 486 2.51 -13.45 -13.26
C ARG A 486 3.31 -14.74 -13.10
N TRP A 487 3.02 -15.50 -12.06
CA TRP A 487 3.72 -16.74 -11.74
C TRP A 487 3.06 -18.01 -12.30
N GLY A 488 2.07 -17.85 -13.19
CA GLY A 488 1.41 -18.97 -13.86
C GLY A 488 0.37 -19.73 -13.02
N PHE A 489 -0.05 -19.20 -11.87
CA PHE A 489 -1.10 -19.77 -11.02
C PHE A 489 -2.49 -19.36 -11.48
N SER A 490 -2.87 -19.73 -12.71
CA SER A 490 -4.12 -19.26 -13.34
C SER A 490 -5.39 -19.62 -12.56
N ALA A 491 -5.42 -20.77 -11.88
CA ALA A 491 -6.60 -21.17 -11.10
C ALA A 491 -6.86 -20.21 -9.92
N ASP A 492 -5.80 -19.87 -9.18
CA ASP A 492 -5.88 -18.92 -8.06
C ASP A 492 -6.20 -17.51 -8.56
N ALA A 493 -5.64 -17.11 -9.71
CA ALA A 493 -5.95 -15.83 -10.34
C ALA A 493 -7.45 -15.72 -10.66
N LEU A 494 -8.02 -16.74 -11.31
CA LEU A 494 -9.43 -16.74 -11.71
C LEU A 494 -10.37 -16.80 -10.51
N ASP A 495 -10.02 -17.55 -9.44
CA ASP A 495 -10.82 -17.57 -8.22
C ASP A 495 -10.86 -16.20 -7.53
N ALA A 496 -9.70 -15.54 -7.42
CA ALA A 496 -9.61 -14.20 -6.85
C ALA A 496 -10.42 -13.18 -7.66
N LEU A 497 -10.34 -13.22 -8.99
CA LEU A 497 -11.10 -12.33 -9.89
C LEU A 497 -12.60 -12.58 -9.83
N ALA A 498 -13.04 -13.83 -9.76
CA ALA A 498 -14.46 -14.16 -9.62
C ALA A 498 -15.05 -13.60 -8.32
N GLN A 499 -14.32 -13.73 -7.21
CA GLN A 499 -14.70 -13.13 -5.94
C GLN A 499 -14.69 -11.60 -5.97
N ALA A 500 -13.69 -10.98 -6.63
CA ALA A 500 -13.64 -9.53 -6.83
C ALA A 500 -14.84 -9.02 -7.64
N GLU A 501 -15.20 -9.71 -8.72
CA GLU A 501 -16.36 -9.38 -9.55
C GLU A 501 -17.66 -9.42 -8.74
N GLN A 502 -17.84 -10.45 -7.92
CA GLN A 502 -19.02 -10.57 -7.07
C GLN A 502 -19.16 -9.38 -6.12
N GLU A 503 -18.07 -8.95 -5.48
CA GLU A 503 -18.07 -7.81 -4.54
C GLU A 503 -18.35 -6.49 -5.26
N LEU A 504 -17.68 -6.21 -6.38
CA LEU A 504 -17.90 -4.98 -7.16
C LEU A 504 -19.33 -4.88 -7.68
N ARG A 505 -19.89 -5.99 -8.20
CA ARG A 505 -21.29 -6.04 -8.62
C ARG A 505 -22.24 -5.85 -7.44
N GLY A 506 -21.94 -6.45 -6.28
CA GLY A 506 -22.71 -6.28 -5.05
C GLY A 506 -22.75 -4.82 -4.58
N VAL A 507 -21.60 -4.14 -4.56
CA VAL A 507 -21.51 -2.72 -4.21
C VAL A 507 -22.31 -1.85 -5.17
N LEU A 508 -22.15 -2.06 -6.48
CA LEU A 508 -22.87 -1.25 -7.46
C LEU A 508 -24.38 -1.51 -7.43
N ALA A 509 -24.81 -2.75 -7.19
CA ALA A 509 -26.22 -3.08 -7.01
C ALA A 509 -26.82 -2.39 -5.78
N ALA A 510 -26.09 -2.35 -4.67
CA ALA A 510 -26.51 -1.66 -3.44
C ALA A 510 -26.55 -0.13 -3.61
N LYS A 511 -25.54 0.43 -4.29
CA LYS A 511 -25.44 1.86 -4.59
C LYS A 511 -26.48 2.32 -5.61
N GLY A 512 -26.84 1.45 -6.56
CA GLY A 512 -27.71 1.71 -7.70
C GLY A 512 -26.94 2.28 -8.90
N THR A 513 -27.27 1.79 -10.11
CA THR A 513 -26.55 2.14 -11.35
C THR A 513 -26.61 3.64 -11.68
N ALA A 514 -27.64 4.36 -11.24
CA ALA A 514 -27.75 5.80 -11.41
C ALA A 514 -26.61 6.61 -10.74
N PHE A 515 -25.91 6.01 -9.78
CA PHE A 515 -24.78 6.61 -9.07
C PHE A 515 -23.42 6.07 -9.53
N PHE A 516 -23.39 5.34 -10.66
CA PHE A 516 -22.16 4.90 -11.28
C PHE A 516 -21.24 6.09 -11.59
N ASN A 517 -19.99 6.02 -11.14
CA ASN A 517 -19.01 7.10 -11.28
C ASN A 517 -17.70 6.61 -11.95
N ALA A 518 -16.70 7.48 -12.00
CA ALA A 518 -15.41 7.17 -12.60
C ALA A 518 -14.60 6.11 -11.81
N ASP A 519 -14.76 6.07 -10.48
CA ASP A 519 -14.05 5.10 -9.63
C ASP A 519 -14.61 3.69 -9.83
N ASP A 520 -15.94 3.56 -9.89
CA ASP A 520 -16.60 2.28 -10.19
C ASP A 520 -16.11 1.74 -11.55
N ALA A 521 -16.02 2.61 -12.56
CA ALA A 521 -15.52 2.25 -13.88
C ALA A 521 -14.06 1.80 -13.86
N ALA A 522 -13.21 2.50 -13.11
CA ALA A 522 -11.80 2.14 -12.97
C ALA A 522 -11.65 0.74 -12.35
N ASN A 523 -12.46 0.42 -11.34
CA ASN A 523 -12.44 -0.89 -10.69
C ASN A 523 -12.85 -2.03 -11.64
N PHE A 524 -13.92 -1.84 -12.42
CA PHE A 524 -14.34 -2.84 -13.42
C PHE A 524 -13.34 -2.96 -14.59
N ARG A 525 -12.65 -1.87 -14.95
CA ARG A 525 -11.56 -1.94 -15.94
C ARG A 525 -10.39 -2.79 -15.43
N LEU A 526 -9.96 -2.58 -14.18
CA LEU A 526 -8.92 -3.39 -13.55
C LEU A 526 -9.33 -4.87 -13.51
N LEU A 527 -10.59 -5.16 -13.17
CA LEU A 527 -11.14 -6.52 -13.19
C LEU A 527 -11.07 -7.16 -14.59
N ALA A 528 -11.51 -6.44 -15.64
CA ALA A 528 -11.52 -6.97 -17.00
C ALA A 528 -10.10 -7.23 -17.54
N GLN A 529 -9.14 -6.36 -17.23
CA GLN A 529 -7.73 -6.57 -17.53
C GLN A 529 -7.15 -7.74 -16.74
N GLY A 530 -7.52 -7.89 -15.47
CA GLY A 530 -7.16 -9.04 -14.65
C GLY A 530 -7.58 -10.36 -15.28
N TYR A 531 -8.83 -10.48 -15.74
CA TYR A 531 -9.30 -11.66 -16.46
C TYR A 531 -8.51 -11.93 -17.75
N LEU A 532 -8.22 -10.89 -18.53
CA LEU A 532 -7.44 -11.04 -19.76
C LEU A 532 -6.03 -11.58 -19.47
N ARG A 533 -5.33 -11.02 -18.48
CA ARG A 533 -3.98 -11.48 -18.07
C ARG A 533 -3.99 -12.87 -17.44
N ALA A 534 -5.07 -13.25 -16.78
CA ALA A 534 -5.28 -14.61 -16.28
C ALA A 534 -5.62 -15.62 -17.40
N GLY A 535 -5.83 -15.15 -18.65
CA GLY A 535 -6.13 -15.98 -19.81
C GLY A 535 -7.63 -16.25 -20.07
N ASP A 536 -8.54 -15.52 -19.41
CA ASP A 536 -9.99 -15.65 -19.58
C ASP A 536 -10.61 -14.46 -20.34
N PHE A 537 -10.45 -14.49 -21.66
CA PHE A 537 -11.02 -13.48 -22.56
C PHE A 537 -12.56 -13.40 -22.47
N ALA A 538 -13.25 -14.52 -22.21
CA ALA A 538 -14.70 -14.54 -22.17
C ALA A 538 -15.25 -13.71 -21.01
N SER A 539 -14.64 -13.85 -19.82
CA SER A 539 -14.99 -13.07 -18.64
C SER A 539 -14.61 -11.59 -18.79
N ALA A 540 -13.45 -11.29 -19.39
CA ALA A 540 -13.06 -9.91 -19.70
C ALA A 540 -14.09 -9.21 -20.59
N LEU A 541 -14.55 -9.87 -21.66
CA LEU A 541 -15.58 -9.35 -22.57
C LEU A 541 -16.95 -9.23 -21.88
N ALA A 542 -17.29 -10.15 -20.98
CA ALA A 542 -18.53 -10.09 -20.21
C ALA A 542 -18.57 -8.87 -19.27
N VAL A 543 -17.46 -8.51 -18.64
CA VAL A 543 -17.34 -7.29 -17.82
C VAL A 543 -17.51 -6.03 -18.68
N LEU A 544 -16.90 -5.97 -19.87
CA LEU A 544 -17.08 -4.85 -20.79
C LEU A 544 -18.56 -4.68 -21.22
N ARG A 545 -19.21 -5.78 -21.59
CA ARG A 545 -20.64 -5.78 -21.97
C ARG A 545 -21.54 -5.35 -20.83
N TYR A 546 -21.22 -5.74 -19.60
CA TYR A 546 -21.92 -5.27 -18.41
C TYR A 546 -21.79 -3.75 -18.24
N LEU A 547 -20.58 -3.19 -18.37
CA LEU A 547 -20.35 -1.74 -18.34
C LEU A 547 -21.13 -0.98 -19.41
N HIS A 548 -21.26 -1.54 -20.60
CA HIS A 548 -22.01 -0.92 -21.69
C HIS A 548 -23.52 -1.08 -21.55
N LEU A 549 -24.01 -2.32 -21.57
CA LEU A 549 -25.44 -2.63 -21.71
C LEU A 549 -26.22 -2.44 -20.42
N ASP A 550 -25.63 -2.80 -19.27
CA ASP A 550 -26.33 -2.80 -17.99
C ASP A 550 -26.07 -1.52 -17.17
N ILE A 551 -25.05 -0.74 -17.54
CA ILE A 551 -24.66 0.50 -16.86
C ILE A 551 -24.77 1.72 -17.78
N ALA A 552 -23.94 1.83 -18.82
CA ALA A 552 -23.88 3.05 -19.64
C ALA A 552 -25.20 3.36 -20.36
N VAL A 553 -25.84 2.33 -20.93
CA VAL A 553 -27.14 2.47 -21.61
C VAL A 553 -28.24 2.95 -20.66
N PRO A 554 -28.49 2.33 -19.49
CA PRO A 554 -29.47 2.81 -18.52
C PRO A 554 -29.15 4.19 -17.92
N VAL A 555 -27.88 4.49 -17.63
CA VAL A 555 -27.46 5.79 -17.05
C VAL A 555 -27.62 6.92 -18.07
N GLY A 556 -27.34 6.65 -19.35
CA GLY A 556 -27.59 7.59 -20.44
C GLY A 556 -26.76 8.88 -20.41
N THR A 557 -25.65 8.92 -19.66
CA THR A 557 -24.72 10.06 -19.62
C THR A 557 -23.46 9.77 -20.41
N TYR A 558 -22.89 10.78 -21.06
CA TYR A 558 -21.65 10.60 -21.83
C TYR A 558 -20.49 10.06 -20.98
N LEU A 559 -20.45 10.36 -19.68
CA LEU A 559 -19.40 9.90 -18.77
C LEU A 559 -19.46 8.38 -18.58
N ALA A 560 -20.66 7.81 -18.45
CA ALA A 560 -20.82 6.37 -18.31
C ALA A 560 -20.35 5.62 -19.58
N TYR A 561 -20.61 6.18 -20.76
CA TYR A 561 -20.09 5.62 -22.03
C TYR A 561 -18.57 5.77 -22.16
N ALA A 562 -18.00 6.91 -21.77
CA ALA A 562 -16.55 7.11 -21.79
C ALA A 562 -15.81 6.12 -20.89
N ASN A 563 -16.41 5.83 -19.74
CA ASN A 563 -15.94 4.83 -18.79
C ASN A 563 -15.97 3.40 -19.38
N ALA A 564 -17.10 2.99 -19.98
CA ALA A 564 -17.21 1.69 -20.65
C ALA A 564 -16.23 1.58 -21.83
N PHE A 565 -16.12 2.64 -22.65
CA PHE A 565 -15.21 2.69 -23.79
C PHE A 565 -13.75 2.54 -23.36
N SER A 566 -13.33 3.25 -22.31
CA SER A 566 -11.97 3.16 -21.77
C SER A 566 -11.62 1.75 -21.28
N ALA A 567 -12.58 1.00 -20.74
CA ALA A 567 -12.33 -0.38 -20.33
C ALA A 567 -12.04 -1.29 -21.53
N GLY A 568 -12.80 -1.15 -22.63
CA GLY A 568 -12.60 -1.97 -23.83
C GLY A 568 -11.33 -1.62 -24.60
N MET A 569 -10.86 -0.36 -24.57
CA MET A 569 -9.61 0.03 -25.25
C MET A 569 -8.42 -0.79 -24.74
N GLY A 570 -8.25 -0.90 -23.42
CA GLY A 570 -7.13 -1.65 -22.84
C GLY A 570 -7.14 -3.12 -23.23
N ILE A 571 -8.33 -3.74 -23.29
CA ILE A 571 -8.50 -5.14 -23.72
C ILE A 571 -8.13 -5.28 -25.21
N ALA A 572 -8.62 -4.39 -26.08
CA ALA A 572 -8.32 -4.43 -27.50
C ALA A 572 -6.81 -4.24 -27.79
N ASP A 573 -6.17 -3.31 -27.07
CA ASP A 573 -4.76 -3.01 -27.26
C ASP A 573 -3.86 -4.17 -26.78
N GLU A 574 -4.18 -4.78 -25.63
CA GLU A 574 -3.47 -5.98 -25.14
C GLU A 574 -3.62 -7.17 -26.12
N LEU A 575 -4.80 -7.36 -26.74
CA LEU A 575 -5.02 -8.40 -27.74
C LEU A 575 -4.29 -8.13 -29.06
N LEU A 576 -4.28 -6.88 -29.54
CA LEU A 576 -3.52 -6.48 -30.72
C LEU A 576 -2.01 -6.70 -30.52
N ALA A 577 -1.49 -6.32 -29.35
CA ALA A 577 -0.09 -6.54 -28.99
C ALA A 577 0.27 -8.04 -28.91
N ALA A 578 -0.66 -8.88 -28.46
CA ALA A 578 -0.51 -10.34 -28.47
C ALA A 578 -0.68 -10.98 -29.86
N GLY A 579 -1.05 -10.21 -30.89
CA GLY A 579 -1.33 -10.70 -32.23
C GLY A 579 -2.68 -11.42 -32.39
N ASP A 580 -3.58 -11.33 -31.41
CA ASP A 580 -4.94 -11.89 -31.49
C ASP A 580 -5.90 -10.89 -32.15
N SER A 581 -5.81 -10.76 -33.48
CA SER A 581 -6.68 -9.87 -34.24
C SER A 581 -8.16 -10.26 -34.16
N VAL A 582 -8.48 -11.54 -33.93
CA VAL A 582 -9.88 -12.01 -33.86
C VAL A 582 -10.52 -11.58 -32.54
N GLY A 583 -9.82 -11.81 -31.43
CA GLY A 583 -10.22 -11.31 -30.12
C GLY A 583 -10.32 -9.77 -30.13
N ALA A 584 -9.30 -9.10 -30.68
CA ALA A 584 -9.30 -7.64 -30.79
C ALA A 584 -10.50 -7.11 -31.58
N LEU A 585 -10.80 -7.65 -32.78
CA LEU A 585 -11.95 -7.23 -33.58
C LEU A 585 -13.28 -7.41 -32.82
N THR A 586 -13.42 -8.49 -32.05
CA THR A 586 -14.62 -8.71 -31.22
C THR A 586 -14.81 -7.58 -30.19
N VAL A 587 -13.73 -7.13 -29.56
CA VAL A 587 -13.78 -6.01 -28.61
C VAL A 587 -14.00 -4.67 -29.32
N ILE A 588 -13.37 -4.47 -30.48
CA ILE A 588 -13.48 -3.25 -31.29
C ILE A 588 -14.92 -3.08 -31.81
N ASP A 589 -15.61 -4.17 -32.16
CA ASP A 589 -17.03 -4.15 -32.52
C ASP A 589 -17.90 -3.64 -31.36
N GLU A 590 -17.62 -4.06 -30.12
CA GLU A 590 -18.32 -3.51 -28.95
C GLU A 590 -17.94 -2.05 -28.70
N LEU A 591 -16.68 -1.66 -28.87
CA LEU A 591 -16.24 -0.26 -28.79
C LEU A 591 -16.96 0.63 -29.82
N ARG A 592 -17.13 0.14 -31.06
CA ARG A 592 -17.91 0.81 -32.10
C ARG A 592 -19.35 1.02 -31.64
N GLN A 593 -19.98 0.01 -31.05
CA GLN A 593 -21.36 0.11 -30.58
C GLN A 593 -21.47 1.13 -29.43
N ILE A 594 -20.55 1.08 -28.44
CA ILE A 594 -20.45 2.08 -27.37
C ILE A 594 -20.29 3.49 -27.95
N ALA A 595 -19.44 3.66 -28.97
CA ALA A 595 -19.20 4.94 -29.62
C ALA A 595 -20.48 5.49 -30.28
N VAL A 596 -21.20 4.65 -31.03
CA VAL A 596 -22.45 5.02 -31.69
C VAL A 596 -23.55 5.38 -30.70
N ASP A 597 -23.64 4.65 -29.59
CA ASP A 597 -24.65 4.86 -28.54
C ASP A 597 -24.33 6.06 -27.64
N THR A 598 -23.10 6.57 -27.67
CA THR A 598 -22.67 7.70 -26.84
C THR A 598 -23.53 8.95 -27.12
N PRO A 599 -24.22 9.52 -26.10
CA PRO A 599 -25.07 10.70 -26.27
C PRO A 599 -24.27 11.99 -26.43
N THR A 600 -24.95 13.10 -26.75
CA THR A 600 -24.36 14.45 -26.76
C THR A 600 -23.87 14.85 -25.36
N GLU A 601 -22.72 15.51 -25.30
CA GLU A 601 -22.23 16.14 -24.07
C GLU A 601 -22.88 17.50 -23.84
N THR A 602 -23.21 17.81 -22.58
CA THR A 602 -23.73 19.11 -22.16
C THR A 602 -22.67 19.90 -21.37
N ILE A 603 -21.87 20.73 -22.06
CA ILE A 603 -20.86 21.59 -21.43
C ILE A 603 -21.35 23.03 -21.44
N ALA A 604 -21.59 23.64 -20.28
CA ALA A 604 -21.96 25.06 -20.07
C ALA A 604 -22.83 25.66 -21.19
N GLY A 605 -24.05 25.14 -21.35
CA GLY A 605 -25.01 25.62 -22.35
C GLY A 605 -24.68 25.22 -23.80
N SER A 606 -23.97 24.11 -23.99
CA SER A 606 -23.63 23.55 -25.29
C SER A 606 -23.86 22.06 -25.33
N GLU A 607 -24.64 21.60 -26.31
CA GLU A 607 -24.70 20.21 -26.72
C GLU A 607 -23.65 19.98 -27.83
N SER A 608 -22.77 18.99 -27.67
CA SER A 608 -21.81 18.59 -28.72
C SER A 608 -21.47 17.10 -28.64
N TYR A 609 -21.26 16.43 -29.77
CA TYR A 609 -20.90 15.00 -29.84
C TYR A 609 -19.40 14.75 -29.67
N LYS A 610 -18.74 15.45 -28.74
CA LYS A 610 -17.28 15.43 -28.65
C LYS A 610 -16.73 14.04 -28.29
N ASN A 611 -17.23 13.39 -27.23
CA ASN A 611 -16.82 12.06 -26.79
C ASN A 611 -17.25 10.97 -27.76
N ARG A 612 -18.44 11.09 -28.37
CA ARG A 612 -18.84 10.19 -29.46
C ARG A 612 -17.84 10.21 -30.60
N VAL A 613 -17.43 11.40 -31.07
CA VAL A 613 -16.41 11.51 -32.12
C VAL A 613 -15.07 10.94 -31.65
N PHE A 614 -14.62 11.25 -30.43
CA PHE A 614 -13.40 10.66 -29.87
C PHE A 614 -13.44 9.13 -29.87
N HIS A 615 -14.52 8.52 -29.34
CA HIS A 615 -14.70 7.07 -29.33
C HIS A 615 -14.70 6.47 -30.75
N MET A 616 -15.34 7.13 -31.71
CA MET A 616 -15.32 6.67 -33.11
C MET A 616 -13.93 6.75 -33.73
N VAL A 617 -13.14 7.79 -33.43
CA VAL A 617 -11.76 7.93 -33.91
C VAL A 617 -10.89 6.79 -33.36
N GLU A 618 -10.99 6.54 -32.06
CA GLU A 618 -10.23 5.47 -31.39
C GLU A 618 -10.62 4.07 -31.88
N ALA A 619 -11.90 3.83 -32.14
CA ALA A 619 -12.37 2.58 -32.73
C ALA A 619 -11.91 2.43 -34.20
N ALA A 620 -11.98 3.51 -35.00
CA ALA A 620 -11.53 3.49 -36.39
C ALA A 620 -10.03 3.21 -36.50
N ARG A 621 -9.21 3.80 -35.61
CA ARG A 621 -7.77 3.53 -35.57
C ARG A 621 -7.51 2.05 -35.29
N ARG A 622 -8.19 1.45 -34.32
CA ARG A 622 -8.03 0.04 -33.97
C ARG A 622 -8.54 -0.90 -35.06
N TYR A 623 -9.64 -0.58 -35.75
CA TYR A 623 -10.06 -1.32 -36.94
C TYR A 623 -8.98 -1.31 -38.03
N ALA A 624 -8.40 -0.14 -38.30
CA ALA A 624 -7.34 -0.02 -39.30
C ALA A 624 -6.10 -0.86 -38.90
N LEU A 625 -5.69 -0.82 -37.63
CA LEU A 625 -4.60 -1.64 -37.10
C LEU A 625 -4.90 -3.15 -37.14
N ALA A 626 -6.15 -3.53 -36.89
CA ALA A 626 -6.62 -4.92 -37.00
C ALA A 626 -6.82 -5.38 -38.46
N GLY A 627 -6.55 -4.52 -39.45
CA GLY A 627 -6.69 -4.82 -40.88
C GLY A 627 -8.11 -4.68 -41.44
N SER A 628 -9.08 -4.18 -40.68
CA SER A 628 -10.44 -3.89 -41.16
C SER A 628 -10.60 -2.44 -41.63
N GLY A 629 -9.93 -2.11 -42.75
CA GLY A 629 -9.95 -0.76 -43.30
C GLY A 629 -11.35 -0.23 -43.65
N GLN A 630 -12.25 -1.09 -44.16
CA GLN A 630 -13.59 -0.64 -44.51
C GLN A 630 -14.40 -0.20 -43.29
N ASP A 631 -14.31 -0.91 -42.15
CA ASP A 631 -15.01 -0.51 -40.92
C ASP A 631 -14.48 0.82 -40.36
N ALA A 632 -13.17 1.06 -40.49
CA ALA A 632 -12.57 2.34 -40.14
C ALA A 632 -13.07 3.48 -41.03
N LEU A 633 -13.20 3.26 -42.35
CA LEU A 633 -13.77 4.23 -43.29
C LEU A 633 -15.26 4.48 -43.01
N ASP A 634 -16.02 3.45 -42.66
CA ASP A 634 -17.44 3.55 -42.33
C ASP A 634 -17.67 4.43 -41.09
N LEU A 635 -16.77 4.39 -40.10
CA LEU A 635 -16.80 5.29 -38.93
C LEU A 635 -16.50 6.77 -39.28
N TYR A 636 -15.92 7.06 -40.45
CA TYR A 636 -15.77 8.43 -40.92
C TYR A 636 -16.90 8.87 -41.84
N TYR A 637 -17.11 8.10 -42.92
CA TYR A 637 -17.95 8.45 -44.05
C TYR A 637 -19.40 7.96 -43.92
N GLY A 638 -19.68 7.06 -42.98
CA GLY A 638 -21.02 6.54 -42.75
C GLY A 638 -22.02 7.62 -42.35
N ALA A 639 -23.30 7.38 -42.66
CA ALA A 639 -24.38 8.27 -42.24
C ALA A 639 -24.45 8.36 -40.70
N GLY A 640 -24.53 9.57 -40.15
CA GLY A 640 -24.52 9.80 -38.71
C GLY A 640 -23.18 9.54 -38.01
N MET A 641 -22.08 9.42 -38.77
CA MET A 641 -20.72 9.20 -38.27
C MET A 641 -19.89 10.50 -38.29
N ILE A 642 -18.57 10.42 -38.15
CA ILE A 642 -17.71 11.58 -37.85
C ILE A 642 -17.87 12.71 -38.87
N ALA A 643 -17.78 12.44 -40.18
CA ALA A 643 -17.85 13.48 -41.20
C ALA A 643 -19.22 14.17 -41.22
N ASP A 644 -20.30 13.37 -41.12
CA ASP A 644 -21.68 13.86 -41.08
C ASP A 644 -21.91 14.73 -39.83
N LEU A 645 -21.59 14.22 -38.64
CA LEU A 645 -21.70 14.92 -37.35
C LEU A 645 -20.90 16.23 -37.31
N ARG A 646 -19.71 16.26 -37.92
CA ARG A 646 -18.89 17.48 -37.99
C ARG A 646 -19.43 18.49 -39.00
N SER A 647 -20.14 18.04 -40.03
CA SER A 647 -20.73 18.91 -41.04
C SER A 647 -22.08 19.49 -40.60
N ASN A 648 -22.87 18.69 -39.89
CA ASN A 648 -24.16 19.03 -39.33
C ASN A 648 -24.56 18.00 -38.26
N ASP A 649 -24.37 18.33 -36.99
CA ASP A 649 -24.80 17.51 -35.86
C ASP A 649 -26.30 17.60 -35.56
N GLY A 650 -27.07 18.36 -36.35
CA GLY A 650 -28.49 18.63 -36.07
C GLY A 650 -28.73 19.56 -34.87
N LEU A 651 -27.66 20.10 -34.27
CA LEU A 651 -27.71 20.98 -33.10
C LEU A 651 -27.50 22.46 -33.49
N PRO A 652 -27.93 23.42 -32.65
CA PRO A 652 -27.69 24.83 -32.92
C PRO A 652 -26.20 25.16 -33.07
N ALA A 653 -25.84 25.75 -34.23
CA ALA A 653 -24.50 26.24 -34.57
C ALA A 653 -23.42 25.16 -34.82
N ASN A 654 -23.79 23.89 -35.03
CA ASN A 654 -22.86 22.79 -35.35
C ASN A 654 -21.55 22.85 -34.53
N ARG A 655 -21.70 22.74 -33.21
CA ARG A 655 -20.59 22.90 -32.29
C ARG A 655 -19.65 21.70 -32.31
N THR A 656 -20.12 20.54 -32.77
CA THR A 656 -19.33 19.31 -32.89
C THR A 656 -18.11 19.50 -33.78
N GLY A 657 -18.25 20.10 -34.97
CA GLY A 657 -17.15 20.31 -35.91
C GLY A 657 -15.98 21.13 -35.35
N SER A 658 -16.27 22.19 -34.61
CA SER A 658 -15.23 23.05 -34.02
C SER A 658 -14.54 22.41 -32.81
N ARG A 659 -15.30 21.70 -31.96
CA ARG A 659 -14.81 21.11 -30.70
C ARG A 659 -14.03 19.80 -30.86
N THR A 660 -14.22 19.11 -31.97
CA THR A 660 -13.59 17.79 -32.22
C THR A 660 -12.36 17.88 -33.12
N ARG A 661 -11.90 19.08 -33.47
CA ARG A 661 -10.67 19.27 -34.29
C ARG A 661 -9.44 18.60 -33.69
N ILE A 662 -9.38 18.49 -32.37
CA ILE A 662 -8.25 17.91 -31.62
C ILE A 662 -8.10 16.39 -31.78
N TYR A 663 -9.05 15.71 -32.44
CA TYR A 663 -9.04 14.25 -32.66
C TYR A 663 -8.82 13.90 -34.14
N MET A 664 -8.71 14.90 -35.00
CA MET A 664 -8.71 14.68 -36.45
C MET A 664 -7.32 14.35 -36.99
N ASP A 665 -6.28 14.63 -36.22
CA ASP A 665 -4.96 14.08 -36.39
C ASP A 665 -4.98 12.55 -36.26
N ASP A 666 -5.50 12.01 -35.16
CA ASP A 666 -5.64 10.56 -34.98
C ASP A 666 -6.59 9.94 -36.03
N MET A 667 -7.66 10.66 -36.41
CA MET A 667 -8.56 10.18 -37.45
C MET A 667 -7.90 10.14 -38.82
N ALA A 668 -7.03 11.11 -39.14
CA ALA A 668 -6.30 11.10 -40.40
C ALA A 668 -5.34 9.90 -40.47
N VAL A 669 -4.72 9.52 -39.35
CA VAL A 669 -3.95 8.27 -39.24
C VAL A 669 -4.83 7.07 -39.56
N ALA A 670 -6.00 6.96 -38.92
CA ALA A 670 -6.93 5.85 -39.17
C ALA A 670 -7.37 5.77 -40.65
N LEU A 671 -7.73 6.91 -41.27
CA LEU A 671 -8.10 6.98 -42.69
C LEU A 671 -6.97 6.53 -43.62
N TYR A 672 -5.75 6.97 -43.33
CA TYR A 672 -4.60 6.62 -44.15
C TYR A 672 -4.31 5.11 -44.07
N LEU A 673 -4.28 4.55 -42.85
CA LEU A 673 -4.08 3.12 -42.62
C LEU A 673 -5.21 2.27 -43.22
N ALA A 674 -6.43 2.80 -43.25
CA ALA A 674 -7.58 2.17 -43.91
C ALA A 674 -7.55 2.26 -45.45
N GLY A 675 -6.58 2.98 -46.03
CA GLY A 675 -6.37 3.10 -47.48
C GLY A 675 -6.84 4.42 -48.11
N ASP A 676 -7.49 5.32 -47.38
CA ASP A 676 -7.90 6.63 -47.88
C ASP A 676 -6.87 7.72 -47.60
N LYS A 677 -5.75 7.63 -48.33
CA LYS A 677 -4.64 8.58 -48.24
C LYS A 677 -5.07 10.01 -48.55
N ALA A 678 -5.89 10.21 -49.59
CA ALA A 678 -6.30 11.54 -50.02
C ALA A 678 -7.22 12.21 -48.98
N GLY A 679 -8.17 11.47 -48.42
CA GLY A 679 -9.03 11.93 -47.34
C GLY A 679 -8.26 12.30 -46.08
N ALA A 680 -7.27 11.47 -45.69
CA ALA A 680 -6.41 11.73 -44.55
C ALA A 680 -5.66 13.08 -44.64
N LEU A 681 -4.97 13.33 -45.76
CA LEU A 681 -4.22 14.58 -45.94
C LEU A 681 -5.15 15.80 -46.04
N ALA A 682 -6.29 15.64 -46.71
CA ALA A 682 -7.31 16.70 -46.77
C ALA A 682 -7.84 17.06 -45.38
N LEU A 683 -8.02 16.06 -44.51
CA LEU A 683 -8.45 16.28 -43.13
C LEU A 683 -7.39 17.04 -42.32
N LEU A 684 -6.11 16.63 -42.38
CA LEU A 684 -5.02 17.33 -41.69
C LEU A 684 -4.87 18.78 -42.15
N ASP A 685 -5.09 19.06 -43.44
CA ASP A 685 -5.04 20.42 -43.96
C ASP A 685 -6.16 21.33 -43.44
N THR A 686 -7.22 20.77 -42.85
CA THR A 686 -8.25 21.56 -42.15
C THR A 686 -7.81 22.01 -40.75
N LEU A 687 -6.71 21.46 -40.22
CA LEU A 687 -6.17 21.79 -38.91
C LEU A 687 -5.21 22.99 -38.97
N SER A 688 -4.93 23.60 -37.83
CA SER A 688 -4.07 24.79 -37.74
C SER A 688 -3.04 24.67 -36.63
N GLY A 689 -1.86 25.24 -36.81
CA GLY A 689 -0.81 25.32 -35.79
C GLY A 689 -0.31 23.95 -35.33
N LEU A 690 -0.23 23.77 -34.01
CA LEU A 690 0.30 22.57 -33.37
C LEU A 690 -0.40 21.27 -33.79
N SER A 691 -1.74 21.23 -33.83
CA SER A 691 -2.49 20.01 -34.21
C SER A 691 -2.19 19.55 -35.62
N ARG A 692 -1.95 20.48 -36.56
CA ARG A 692 -1.54 20.12 -37.93
C ARG A 692 -0.13 19.53 -37.94
N SER A 693 0.80 20.12 -37.19
CA SER A 693 2.16 19.62 -37.08
C SER A 693 2.21 18.21 -36.47
N TRP A 694 1.52 18.02 -35.35
CA TRP A 694 1.42 16.73 -34.67
C TRP A 694 0.80 15.65 -35.57
N GLY A 695 -0.33 15.96 -36.22
CA GLY A 695 -0.98 15.00 -37.11
C GLY A 695 -0.11 14.56 -38.28
N TYR A 696 0.66 15.46 -38.89
CA TYR A 696 1.60 15.06 -39.96
C TYR A 696 2.79 14.24 -39.45
N LYS A 697 3.34 14.55 -38.26
CA LYS A 697 4.45 13.79 -37.65
C LYS A 697 4.02 12.37 -37.29
N GLN A 698 2.85 12.25 -36.65
CA GLN A 698 2.28 10.97 -36.28
C GLN A 698 1.90 10.15 -37.51
N LEU A 699 1.28 10.78 -38.52
CA LEU A 699 0.99 10.11 -39.78
C LEU A 699 2.27 9.59 -40.45
N ALA A 700 3.33 10.41 -40.52
CA ALA A 700 4.60 9.97 -41.09
C ALA A 700 5.18 8.74 -40.37
N ALA A 701 5.07 8.68 -39.04
CA ALA A 701 5.53 7.54 -38.25
C ALA A 701 4.76 6.26 -38.58
N GLU A 702 3.43 6.32 -38.66
CA GLU A 702 2.59 5.15 -38.94
C GLU A 702 2.73 4.68 -40.39
N VAL A 703 2.90 5.63 -41.33
CA VAL A 703 3.20 5.29 -42.73
C VAL A 703 4.57 4.63 -42.86
N ALA A 704 5.57 5.07 -42.09
CA ALA A 704 6.89 4.46 -42.11
C ALA A 704 6.84 2.99 -41.66
N VAL A 705 6.08 2.67 -40.60
CA VAL A 705 5.87 1.28 -40.17
C VAL A 705 5.23 0.46 -41.29
N ALA A 706 4.16 0.97 -41.92
CA ALA A 706 3.48 0.28 -43.02
C ALA A 706 4.38 0.05 -44.25
N GLU A 707 5.20 1.03 -44.63
CA GLU A 707 6.19 0.91 -45.71
C GLU A 707 7.25 -0.15 -45.37
N SER A 708 7.79 -0.08 -44.16
CA SER A 708 8.83 -0.99 -43.67
C SER A 708 8.36 -2.45 -43.69
N VAL A 709 7.13 -2.72 -43.22
CA VAL A 709 6.53 -4.06 -43.24
C VAL A 709 6.30 -4.59 -44.67
N THR A 710 6.08 -3.70 -45.66
CA THR A 710 5.77 -4.11 -47.04
C THR A 710 6.97 -4.16 -47.97
N GLY A 711 8.05 -3.46 -47.68
CA GLY A 711 9.24 -3.46 -48.53
C GLY A 711 10.39 -2.52 -48.12
N GLY A 712 10.40 -2.02 -46.89
CA GLY A 712 11.36 -1.04 -46.40
C GLY A 712 10.89 0.41 -46.54
N LEU A 713 11.51 1.31 -45.78
CA LEU A 713 11.22 2.75 -45.78
C LEU A 713 11.54 3.35 -47.15
N LEU A 714 10.53 4.00 -47.75
CA LEU A 714 10.69 4.55 -49.10
C LEU A 714 11.39 5.93 -49.05
N PRO A 715 12.31 6.23 -49.99
CA PRO A 715 12.96 7.53 -50.02
C PRO A 715 11.95 8.65 -50.32
N ALA A 716 12.24 9.86 -49.85
CA ALA A 716 11.51 11.05 -50.29
C ALA A 716 11.74 11.29 -51.79
N HIS A 717 10.69 11.76 -52.47
CA HIS A 717 10.78 12.21 -53.85
C HIS A 717 11.56 13.54 -53.93
N ASP A 718 12.11 13.86 -55.11
CA ASP A 718 12.77 15.16 -55.34
C ASP A 718 11.80 16.35 -55.32
N THR A 719 10.52 16.07 -55.60
CA THR A 719 9.41 17.05 -55.62
C THR A 719 8.17 16.43 -54.99
N GLU A 720 7.35 17.25 -54.32
CA GLU A 720 6.11 16.80 -53.66
C GLU A 720 5.22 15.98 -54.62
N PRO A 721 5.02 14.67 -54.35
CA PRO A 721 4.18 13.82 -55.20
C PRO A 721 2.68 14.07 -54.93
N PRO A 722 1.77 13.55 -55.78
CA PRO A 722 0.35 13.58 -55.45
C PRO A 722 0.05 12.82 -54.14
N PRO A 723 -1.01 13.18 -53.40
CA PRO A 723 -1.41 12.56 -52.13
C PRO A 723 -1.36 11.03 -52.08
N THR A 724 -1.76 10.36 -53.17
CA THR A 724 -1.81 8.89 -53.25
C THR A 724 -0.43 8.23 -53.32
N GLY A 725 0.61 9.00 -53.66
CA GLY A 725 1.99 8.52 -53.83
C GLY A 725 2.98 9.09 -52.81
N MET A 726 2.51 9.80 -51.77
CA MET A 726 3.39 10.30 -50.70
C MET A 726 3.91 9.15 -49.85
N THR A 727 5.23 9.14 -49.66
CA THR A 727 5.91 8.28 -48.71
C THR A 727 5.92 8.87 -47.31
N ALA A 728 6.34 8.09 -46.31
CA ALA A 728 6.57 8.59 -44.96
C ALA A 728 7.53 9.81 -44.94
N LEU A 729 8.62 9.74 -45.71
CA LEU A 729 9.60 10.83 -45.79
C LEU A 729 9.07 12.04 -46.56
N ASP A 730 8.22 11.85 -47.58
CA ASP A 730 7.55 12.99 -48.25
C ASP A 730 6.68 13.79 -47.28
N LEU A 731 5.98 13.10 -46.36
CA LEU A 731 5.19 13.76 -45.33
C LEU A 731 6.10 14.64 -44.44
N VAL A 732 7.23 14.09 -43.98
CA VAL A 732 8.22 14.83 -43.17
C VAL A 732 8.74 16.06 -43.90
N PHE A 733 9.20 15.91 -45.14
CA PHE A 733 9.92 16.97 -45.84
C PHE A 733 9.01 18.02 -46.49
N TYR A 734 7.80 17.65 -46.92
CA TYR A 734 6.90 18.57 -47.63
C TYR A 734 5.70 19.04 -46.82
N ARG A 735 5.22 18.23 -45.86
CA ARG A 735 3.90 18.46 -45.25
C ARG A 735 3.93 18.89 -43.80
N VAL A 736 4.95 18.53 -43.01
CA VAL A 736 5.01 18.92 -41.60
C VAL A 736 5.29 20.43 -41.46
N PRO A 737 4.34 21.24 -40.93
CA PRO A 737 4.57 22.65 -40.67
C PRO A 737 5.41 22.88 -39.40
N THR A 738 6.05 24.05 -39.33
CA THR A 738 6.67 24.54 -38.09
C THR A 738 5.65 24.77 -36.99
N ASP A 739 6.11 24.75 -35.73
CA ASP A 739 5.23 24.87 -34.57
C ASP A 739 5.87 25.68 -33.42
N LEU A 740 5.17 25.75 -32.27
CA LEU A 740 5.61 26.52 -31.11
C LEU A 740 6.94 26.03 -30.51
N PHE A 741 7.21 24.72 -30.59
CA PHE A 741 8.42 24.08 -30.06
C PHE A 741 9.53 24.01 -31.11
N ASN A 742 9.16 23.98 -32.39
CA ASN A 742 10.04 23.84 -33.53
C ASN A 742 9.82 25.01 -34.51
N PRO A 743 10.39 26.19 -34.21
CA PRO A 743 10.16 27.39 -35.02
C PRO A 743 10.82 27.32 -36.40
N THR A 744 11.78 26.40 -36.60
CA THR A 744 12.45 26.18 -37.89
C THR A 744 12.02 24.87 -38.57
N PRO A 745 12.05 24.80 -39.91
CA PRO A 745 11.79 23.56 -40.64
C PRO A 745 12.74 22.43 -40.24
N LEU A 746 14.02 22.73 -40.04
CA LEU A 746 15.03 21.74 -39.64
C LEU A 746 14.69 21.10 -38.30
N GLU A 747 14.39 21.89 -37.27
CA GLU A 747 13.99 21.34 -35.95
C GLU A 747 12.75 20.45 -36.05
N THR A 748 11.77 20.88 -36.86
CA THR A 748 10.52 20.17 -37.04
C THR A 748 10.74 18.80 -37.72
N GLN A 749 11.61 18.77 -38.73
CA GLN A 749 11.96 17.55 -39.46
C GLN A 749 12.80 16.60 -38.60
N VAL A 750 13.78 17.12 -37.83
CA VAL A 750 14.55 16.33 -36.86
C VAL A 750 13.62 15.68 -35.84
N GLU A 751 12.67 16.46 -35.30
CA GLU A 751 11.68 15.92 -34.37
C GLU A 751 10.83 14.83 -35.04
N ALA A 752 10.31 15.07 -36.24
CA ALA A 752 9.50 14.11 -36.98
C ALA A 752 10.24 12.79 -37.27
N LEU A 753 11.56 12.86 -37.52
CA LEU A 753 12.43 11.70 -37.76
C LEU A 753 12.88 11.00 -36.48
N THR A 754 12.52 11.51 -35.29
CA THR A 754 12.93 10.97 -34.00
C THR A 754 11.71 10.75 -33.09
N TYR A 755 11.45 11.66 -32.14
CA TYR A 755 10.31 11.64 -31.21
C TYR A 755 9.97 13.07 -30.74
N TYR A 756 8.85 13.27 -30.05
CA TYR A 756 8.37 14.60 -29.65
C TYR A 756 9.22 15.30 -28.57
N VAL A 757 9.81 16.46 -28.88
CA VAL A 757 10.61 17.30 -27.96
C VAL A 757 11.47 16.46 -26.99
N ALA A 758 11.20 16.58 -25.68
CA ALA A 758 11.81 15.85 -24.57
C ALA A 758 10.93 14.69 -24.08
N ASN A 759 9.70 14.55 -24.61
CA ASN A 759 8.79 13.51 -24.18
C ASN A 759 8.90 12.31 -25.14
N ARG A 760 9.80 11.39 -24.79
CA ARG A 760 10.04 10.14 -25.51
C ARG A 760 8.80 9.24 -25.60
N GLN A 761 7.83 9.37 -24.68
CA GLN A 761 6.57 8.60 -24.70
C GLN A 761 5.65 8.94 -25.88
N LYS A 762 5.99 9.95 -26.68
CA LYS A 762 5.30 10.28 -27.93
C LYS A 762 6.25 9.97 -29.11
N PRO A 763 6.26 8.71 -29.58
CA PRO A 763 7.13 8.29 -30.66
C PRO A 763 6.72 8.95 -31.98
N TYR A 764 7.72 9.36 -32.75
CA TYR A 764 7.57 9.69 -34.18
C TYR A 764 8.42 8.70 -34.99
N LEU A 765 8.77 9.04 -36.23
CA LEU A 765 9.20 8.06 -37.22
C LEU A 765 10.35 7.17 -36.74
N GLY A 766 11.46 7.75 -36.25
CA GLY A 766 12.62 6.96 -35.81
C GLY A 766 12.34 6.07 -34.62
N LEU A 767 11.79 6.62 -33.53
CA LEU A 767 11.50 5.84 -32.32
C LEU A 767 10.39 4.81 -32.56
N ARG A 768 9.37 5.15 -33.36
CA ARG A 768 8.28 4.23 -33.71
C ARG A 768 8.80 3.02 -34.46
N LEU A 769 9.74 3.20 -35.40
CA LEU A 769 10.38 2.09 -36.11
C LEU A 769 11.21 1.20 -35.15
N ILE A 770 11.88 1.80 -34.16
CA ILE A 770 12.61 1.05 -33.12
C ILE A 770 11.65 0.22 -32.26
N GLU A 771 10.54 0.81 -31.80
CA GLU A 771 9.54 0.11 -30.99
C GLU A 771 8.92 -1.09 -31.71
N GLU A 772 8.77 -1.00 -33.03
CA GLU A 772 8.27 -2.08 -33.89
C GLU A 772 9.38 -3.04 -34.38
N SER A 773 10.61 -2.91 -33.87
CA SER A 773 11.77 -3.74 -34.23
C SER A 773 12.14 -3.70 -35.73
N LEU A 774 11.96 -2.54 -36.37
CA LEU A 774 12.25 -2.26 -37.78
C LEU A 774 13.59 -1.52 -37.95
N ASP A 775 14.65 -2.14 -37.45
CA ASP A 775 15.95 -1.50 -37.20
C ASP A 775 16.60 -0.85 -38.43
N ALA A 776 16.60 -1.51 -39.59
CA ALA A 776 17.26 -1.00 -40.80
C ALA A 776 16.62 0.31 -41.31
N ASP A 777 15.30 0.40 -41.18
CA ASP A 777 14.52 1.56 -41.57
C ASP A 777 14.66 2.68 -40.54
N ALA A 778 14.70 2.32 -39.25
CA ALA A 778 15.03 3.26 -38.18
C ALA A 778 16.40 3.91 -38.42
N VAL A 779 17.44 3.14 -38.76
CA VAL A 779 18.78 3.67 -39.09
C VAL A 779 18.71 4.68 -40.23
N THR A 780 17.93 4.40 -41.27
CA THR A 780 17.76 5.32 -42.40
C THR A 780 17.15 6.65 -41.96
N ALA A 781 16.12 6.59 -41.11
CA ALA A 781 15.51 7.79 -40.52
C ALA A 781 16.49 8.58 -39.64
N LEU A 782 17.24 7.90 -38.78
CA LEU A 782 18.21 8.52 -37.88
C LEU A 782 19.37 9.18 -38.65
N GLN A 783 19.83 8.56 -39.74
CA GLN A 783 20.86 9.13 -40.61
C GLN A 783 20.38 10.45 -41.23
N LEU A 784 19.15 10.50 -41.73
CA LEU A 784 18.54 11.72 -42.25
C LEU A 784 18.41 12.80 -41.17
N ALA A 785 18.01 12.40 -39.95
CA ALA A 785 17.95 13.31 -38.82
C ALA A 785 19.33 13.89 -38.49
N THR A 786 20.39 13.06 -38.49
CA THR A 786 21.77 13.50 -38.28
C THR A 786 22.19 14.56 -39.29
N ASP A 787 21.92 14.34 -40.58
CA ASP A 787 22.30 15.28 -41.64
C ASP A 787 21.57 16.63 -41.53
N LEU A 788 20.35 16.64 -41.01
CA LEU A 788 19.62 17.87 -40.69
C LEU A 788 20.17 18.56 -39.45
N VAL A 789 20.44 17.81 -38.37
CA VAL A 789 21.00 18.35 -37.11
C VAL A 789 22.34 19.05 -37.33
N ARG A 790 23.17 18.54 -38.23
CA ARG A 790 24.46 19.15 -38.60
C ARG A 790 24.34 20.59 -39.10
N GLN A 791 23.18 20.93 -39.69
CA GLN A 791 22.89 22.26 -40.22
C GLN A 791 22.34 23.24 -39.16
N ILE A 792 21.97 22.76 -37.97
CA ILE A 792 21.46 23.59 -36.87
C ILE A 792 22.61 24.36 -36.22
N ASP A 793 22.36 25.62 -35.83
CA ASP A 793 23.27 26.44 -35.04
C ASP A 793 23.45 25.84 -33.64
N VAL A 794 24.70 25.64 -33.22
CA VAL A 794 25.05 25.05 -31.92
C VAL A 794 24.54 25.89 -30.73
N ASN A 795 24.38 27.20 -30.92
CA ASN A 795 23.88 28.14 -29.91
C ASN A 795 22.35 28.32 -29.96
N LEU A 796 21.64 27.60 -30.83
CA LEU A 796 20.18 27.66 -30.87
C LEU A 796 19.60 26.95 -29.63
N ALA A 797 19.15 27.75 -28.68
CA ALA A 797 18.43 27.26 -27.50
C ALA A 797 17.02 26.81 -27.86
N LYS A 798 16.65 25.60 -27.45
CA LYS A 798 15.26 25.12 -27.46
C LYS A 798 14.49 25.81 -26.33
N LYS A 799 13.36 26.46 -26.65
CA LYS A 799 12.61 27.27 -25.67
C LYS A 799 11.12 26.92 -25.64
N VAL A 800 10.54 26.98 -24.45
CA VAL A 800 9.09 26.95 -24.22
C VAL A 800 8.71 28.16 -23.37
N GLY A 801 8.09 29.15 -23.99
CA GLY A 801 7.92 30.46 -23.36
C GLY A 801 9.27 31.07 -23.00
N THR A 802 9.53 31.28 -21.71
CA THR A 802 10.79 31.81 -21.17
C THR A 802 11.78 30.73 -20.73
N LYS A 803 11.36 29.45 -20.64
CA LYS A 803 12.20 28.35 -20.16
C LYS A 803 13.08 27.81 -21.30
N THR A 804 14.39 27.74 -21.05
CA THR A 804 15.36 27.06 -21.91
C THR A 804 15.37 25.57 -21.57
N LEU A 805 15.21 24.70 -22.56
CA LEU A 805 15.20 23.25 -22.40
C LEU A 805 16.55 22.59 -22.73
N GLY A 806 17.44 23.27 -23.44
CA GLY A 806 18.72 22.74 -23.92
C GLY A 806 19.08 23.26 -25.32
N SER A 807 20.17 22.75 -25.90
CA SER A 807 20.59 23.02 -27.27
C SER A 807 19.73 22.24 -28.27
N ALA A 808 19.23 22.91 -29.31
CA ALA A 808 18.54 22.26 -30.41
C ALA A 808 19.46 21.31 -31.20
N LYS A 809 20.77 21.58 -31.23
CA LYS A 809 21.75 20.75 -31.95
C LYS A 809 22.22 19.57 -31.12
N ILE A 810 22.57 19.79 -29.85
CA ILE A 810 23.18 18.76 -29.02
C ILE A 810 22.10 17.94 -28.30
N ASP A 811 21.39 18.53 -27.35
CA ASP A 811 20.40 17.82 -26.52
C ASP A 811 19.24 17.25 -27.36
N PHE A 812 18.62 18.09 -28.19
CA PHE A 812 17.46 17.69 -29.03
C PHE A 812 17.84 17.20 -30.43
N GLY A 813 19.14 16.98 -30.67
CA GLY A 813 19.69 16.54 -31.95
C GLY A 813 20.65 15.37 -31.77
N LEU A 814 21.95 15.65 -31.66
CA LEU A 814 23.01 14.63 -31.65
C LEU A 814 22.88 13.63 -30.49
N ALA A 815 22.68 14.11 -29.25
CA ALA A 815 22.54 13.24 -28.08
C ALA A 815 21.28 12.38 -28.20
N LYS A 816 20.15 13.01 -28.54
CA LYS A 816 18.87 12.35 -28.82
C LYS A 816 18.96 11.27 -29.90
N ILE A 817 19.67 11.51 -31.00
CA ILE A 817 19.84 10.52 -32.07
C ILE A 817 20.79 9.41 -31.63
N ALA A 818 21.88 9.75 -30.94
CA ALA A 818 22.79 8.75 -30.37
C ALA A 818 22.06 7.82 -29.39
N ASP A 819 21.16 8.36 -28.58
CA ASP A 819 20.30 7.61 -27.65
C ASP A 819 19.45 6.54 -28.36
N LEU A 820 18.90 6.89 -29.52
CA LEU A 820 18.14 5.97 -30.37
C LEU A 820 19.04 4.92 -31.04
N TYR A 821 20.28 5.27 -31.41
CA TYR A 821 21.26 4.27 -31.88
C TYR A 821 21.66 3.29 -30.77
N VAL A 822 21.66 3.71 -29.50
CA VAL A 822 21.87 2.79 -28.36
C VAL A 822 20.72 1.79 -28.26
N ASP A 823 19.47 2.21 -28.46
CA ASP A 823 18.32 1.29 -28.48
C ASP A 823 18.47 0.20 -29.54
N LEU A 824 19.05 0.56 -30.70
CA LEU A 824 19.33 -0.34 -31.82
C LEU A 824 20.58 -1.23 -31.61
N GLY A 825 21.30 -1.07 -30.49
CA GLY A 825 22.58 -1.74 -30.26
C GLY A 825 23.72 -1.27 -31.17
N MET A 826 23.55 -0.14 -31.87
CA MET A 826 24.51 0.44 -32.81
C MET A 826 25.50 1.37 -32.12
N ASN A 827 26.32 0.76 -31.27
CA ASN A 827 27.19 1.49 -30.34
C ASN A 827 28.29 2.31 -31.03
N THR A 828 28.69 1.96 -32.24
CA THR A 828 29.74 2.69 -32.97
C THR A 828 29.22 4.03 -33.49
N GLU A 829 28.02 4.01 -34.06
CA GLU A 829 27.31 5.16 -34.62
C GLU A 829 26.91 6.12 -33.50
N ALA A 830 26.32 5.59 -32.42
CA ALA A 830 26.04 6.37 -31.21
C ALA A 830 27.29 7.10 -30.72
N ARG A 831 28.42 6.38 -30.55
CA ARG A 831 29.69 6.96 -30.11
C ARG A 831 30.21 8.04 -31.04
N GLN A 832 30.11 7.87 -32.36
CA GLN A 832 30.56 8.88 -33.33
C GLN A 832 29.78 10.18 -33.17
N LEU A 833 28.45 10.10 -32.99
CA LEU A 833 27.61 11.28 -32.76
C LEU A 833 27.91 11.97 -31.43
N LEU A 834 28.18 11.20 -30.37
CA LEU A 834 28.56 11.77 -29.07
C LEU A 834 29.90 12.52 -29.17
N VAL A 835 30.90 11.94 -29.86
CA VAL A 835 32.18 12.63 -30.12
C VAL A 835 31.98 13.91 -30.94
N GLU A 836 31.09 13.88 -31.95
CA GLU A 836 30.73 15.06 -32.73
C GLU A 836 30.07 16.14 -31.86
N ALA A 837 29.17 15.73 -30.95
CA ALA A 837 28.52 16.64 -30.01
C ALA A 837 29.50 17.26 -29.02
N GLU A 838 30.45 16.48 -28.49
CA GLU A 838 31.49 16.99 -27.61
C GLU A 838 32.39 18.04 -28.28
N GLN A 839 32.71 17.85 -29.56
CA GLN A 839 33.43 18.86 -30.33
C GLN A 839 32.59 20.14 -30.48
N ALA A 840 31.29 20.00 -30.70
CA ALA A 840 30.36 21.13 -30.83
C ALA A 840 30.27 21.97 -29.53
N LEU A 841 30.42 21.36 -28.34
CA LEU A 841 30.42 22.08 -27.05
C LEU A 841 31.44 23.22 -27.02
N SER A 842 32.60 23.07 -27.66
CA SER A 842 33.66 24.10 -27.67
C SER A 842 33.25 25.40 -28.40
N ALA A 843 32.21 25.33 -29.24
CA ALA A 843 31.67 26.46 -29.99
C ALA A 843 30.46 27.11 -29.31
N MET A 844 30.03 26.60 -28.16
CA MET A 844 28.90 27.14 -27.40
C MET A 844 29.31 28.34 -26.54
N THR A 845 28.46 29.36 -26.52
CA THR A 845 28.71 30.60 -25.77
C THR A 845 27.91 30.73 -24.47
N ASP A 846 26.85 29.93 -24.30
CA ASP A 846 25.99 29.95 -23.11
C ASP A 846 26.42 28.85 -22.13
N PRO A 847 26.98 29.21 -20.95
CA PRO A 847 27.44 28.22 -19.97
C PRO A 847 26.33 27.29 -19.47
N THR A 848 25.09 27.77 -19.36
CA THR A 848 23.96 26.97 -18.90
C THR A 848 23.63 25.89 -19.93
N LEU A 849 23.62 26.25 -21.22
CA LEU A 849 23.42 25.28 -22.30
C LEU A 849 24.57 24.26 -22.36
N VAL A 850 25.82 24.69 -22.19
CA VAL A 850 26.98 23.79 -22.16
C VAL A 850 26.82 22.74 -21.08
N ALA A 851 26.40 23.16 -19.88
CA ALA A 851 26.25 22.26 -18.75
C ALA A 851 25.10 21.25 -18.93
N MET A 852 23.96 21.68 -19.48
CA MET A 852 22.85 20.77 -19.84
C MET A 852 23.27 19.76 -20.92
N SER A 853 23.96 20.22 -21.97
CA SER A 853 24.47 19.36 -23.03
C SER A 853 25.51 18.35 -22.52
N LEU A 854 26.38 18.73 -21.58
CA LEU A 854 27.30 17.80 -20.93
C LEU A 854 26.57 16.69 -20.17
N ALA A 855 25.52 17.03 -19.43
CA ALA A 855 24.71 16.06 -18.70
C ALA A 855 23.96 15.10 -19.64
N SER A 856 23.33 15.64 -20.69
CA SER A 856 22.63 14.83 -21.70
C SER A 856 23.57 13.86 -22.42
N LEU A 857 24.77 14.31 -22.81
CA LEU A 857 25.76 13.43 -23.43
C LEU A 857 26.26 12.35 -22.46
N GLY A 858 26.47 12.72 -21.19
CA GLY A 858 26.85 11.78 -20.14
C GLY A 858 25.84 10.64 -19.99
N ASP A 859 24.54 10.96 -19.90
CA ASP A 859 23.45 9.96 -19.79
C ASP A 859 23.46 8.97 -20.96
N VAL A 860 23.64 9.46 -22.21
CA VAL A 860 23.71 8.56 -23.38
C VAL A 860 24.97 7.69 -23.38
N TYR A 861 26.13 8.21 -22.94
CA TYR A 861 27.34 7.38 -22.76
C TYR A 861 27.15 6.28 -21.72
N LEU A 862 26.30 6.48 -20.71
CA LEU A 862 25.97 5.42 -19.73
C LEU A 862 25.13 4.33 -20.35
N ARG A 863 24.10 4.71 -21.10
CA ARG A 863 23.29 3.72 -21.84
C ARG A 863 24.15 2.94 -22.84
N LEU A 864 25.19 3.56 -23.40
CA LEU A 864 26.19 2.91 -24.26
C LEU A 864 27.15 1.95 -23.51
N GLY A 865 27.18 1.98 -22.18
CA GLY A 865 28.11 1.22 -21.34
C GLY A 865 29.52 1.85 -21.23
N ASP A 866 29.70 3.12 -21.62
CA ASP A 866 30.96 3.83 -21.44
C ASP A 866 30.94 4.74 -20.21
N ALA A 867 31.01 4.10 -19.05
CA ALA A 867 31.07 4.78 -17.77
C ALA A 867 32.29 5.72 -17.64
N VAL A 868 33.37 5.54 -18.40
CA VAL A 868 34.54 6.43 -18.34
C VAL A 868 34.24 7.76 -19.02
N ALA A 869 33.77 7.73 -20.27
CA ALA A 869 33.41 8.94 -21.01
C ALA A 869 32.27 9.70 -20.32
N ALA A 870 31.26 8.99 -19.82
CA ALA A 870 30.18 9.59 -19.05
C ALA A 870 30.70 10.31 -17.80
N ARG A 871 31.55 9.65 -17.00
CA ARG A 871 32.18 10.27 -15.81
C ARG A 871 32.91 11.57 -16.13
N ASP A 872 33.72 11.57 -17.18
CA ASP A 872 34.51 12.74 -17.58
C ASP A 872 33.62 13.93 -17.99
N LEU A 873 32.50 13.66 -18.67
CA LEU A 873 31.53 14.69 -19.08
C LEU A 873 30.72 15.23 -17.91
N LEU A 874 30.22 14.34 -17.06
CA LEU A 874 29.41 14.70 -15.88
C LEU A 874 30.24 15.54 -14.90
N ALA A 875 31.53 15.25 -14.71
CA ALA A 875 32.44 16.06 -13.90
C ALA A 875 32.63 17.50 -14.43
N ARG A 876 32.54 17.71 -15.75
CA ARG A 876 32.65 19.03 -16.39
C ARG A 876 31.37 19.85 -16.29
N ALA A 877 30.20 19.20 -16.10
CA ALA A 877 28.90 19.87 -16.08
C ALA A 877 28.68 20.71 -14.79
N GLY A 878 29.28 20.32 -13.67
CA GLY A 878 28.91 20.80 -12.32
C GLY A 878 29.09 22.30 -11.99
N GLN A 879 29.71 23.13 -12.83
CA GLN A 879 29.88 24.56 -12.50
C GLN A 879 28.66 25.39 -12.91
N GLY A 880 27.76 25.71 -11.96
CA GLY A 880 26.68 26.71 -12.15
C GLY A 880 25.33 26.14 -12.61
N LEU A 881 25.04 24.88 -12.32
CA LEU A 881 23.78 24.21 -12.65
C LEU A 881 22.59 24.71 -11.83
N SER A 882 21.38 24.64 -12.39
CA SER A 882 20.12 24.74 -11.64
C SER A 882 19.84 23.45 -10.86
N LEU A 883 18.98 23.50 -9.83
CA LEU A 883 18.61 22.32 -9.04
C LEU A 883 18.12 21.14 -9.88
N ASP A 884 17.21 21.37 -10.84
CA ASP A 884 16.72 20.31 -11.75
C ASP A 884 17.85 19.66 -12.59
N ALA A 885 18.88 20.44 -12.91
CA ALA A 885 20.00 19.94 -13.70
C ALA A 885 20.98 19.14 -12.84
N TYR A 886 21.15 19.52 -11.56
CA TYR A 886 21.86 18.70 -10.58
C TYR A 886 21.14 17.39 -10.31
N ASP A 887 19.81 17.41 -10.18
CA ASP A 887 18.98 16.22 -9.96
C ASP A 887 19.25 15.18 -11.06
N THR A 888 19.15 15.63 -12.31
CA THR A 888 19.43 14.81 -13.50
C THR A 888 20.89 14.32 -13.54
N LEU A 889 21.85 15.20 -13.19
CA LEU A 889 23.28 14.88 -13.16
C LEU A 889 23.59 13.79 -12.12
N ILE A 890 23.08 13.93 -10.89
CA ILE A 890 23.38 12.99 -9.80
C ILE A 890 22.73 11.64 -10.07
N ASP A 891 21.48 11.62 -10.55
CA ASP A 891 20.82 10.40 -11.00
C ASP A 891 21.66 9.65 -12.05
N ALA A 892 22.12 10.35 -13.08
CA ALA A 892 23.00 9.77 -14.09
C ALA A 892 24.33 9.29 -13.47
N MET A 893 24.95 10.08 -12.59
CA MET A 893 26.18 9.69 -11.90
C MET A 893 26.01 8.43 -11.03
N LEU A 894 24.85 8.26 -10.37
CA LEU A 894 24.52 7.07 -9.59
C LEU A 894 24.41 5.84 -10.49
N ARG A 895 23.61 5.92 -11.55
CA ARG A 895 23.47 4.85 -12.56
C ARG A 895 24.81 4.50 -13.22
N ALA A 896 25.77 5.43 -13.24
CA ALA A 896 27.10 5.26 -13.81
C ALA A 896 28.16 4.62 -12.91
N GLY A 897 27.94 4.59 -11.60
CA GLY A 897 29.04 4.44 -10.64
C GLY A 897 30.11 5.54 -10.80
N ALA A 898 29.68 6.80 -11.00
CA ALA A 898 30.58 7.89 -11.31
C ALA A 898 31.45 8.33 -10.13
N ALA A 899 32.76 8.50 -10.36
CA ALA A 899 33.65 9.07 -9.34
C ALA A 899 33.30 10.56 -9.09
N GLY A 900 33.44 11.00 -7.83
CA GLY A 900 33.15 12.39 -7.46
C GLY A 900 31.67 12.71 -7.30
N ILE A 901 30.79 11.71 -7.30
CA ILE A 901 29.36 11.88 -7.03
C ILE A 901 29.13 12.60 -5.69
N ASP A 902 29.92 12.28 -4.67
CA ASP A 902 29.83 12.94 -3.36
C ASP A 902 30.05 14.45 -3.44
N GLN A 903 30.97 14.91 -4.30
CA GLN A 903 31.23 16.32 -4.49
C GLN A 903 30.06 17.01 -5.20
N GLN A 904 29.43 16.35 -6.17
CA GLN A 904 28.28 16.90 -6.89
C GLN A 904 27.03 16.90 -6.01
N LEU A 905 26.83 15.83 -5.23
CA LEU A 905 25.78 15.75 -4.22
C LEU A 905 25.96 16.86 -3.18
N ASP A 906 27.18 17.10 -2.72
CA ASP A 906 27.48 18.20 -1.81
C ASP A 906 27.14 19.57 -2.41
N ALA A 907 27.49 19.82 -3.67
CA ALA A 907 27.15 21.06 -4.37
C ALA A 907 25.63 21.21 -4.59
N TYR A 908 24.92 20.12 -4.87
CA TYR A 908 23.48 20.10 -5.13
C TYR A 908 22.67 20.48 -3.90
N TRP A 909 22.88 19.78 -2.78
CA TRP A 909 22.11 20.08 -1.57
C TRP A 909 22.50 21.45 -1.00
N GLN A 910 23.77 21.87 -1.14
CA GLN A 910 24.21 23.22 -0.75
C GLN A 910 23.50 24.30 -1.58
N LEU A 911 23.37 24.12 -2.89
CA LEU A 911 22.61 25.04 -3.72
C LEU A 911 21.14 25.13 -3.27
N ALA A 912 20.50 24.00 -2.96
CA ALA A 912 19.12 23.99 -2.46
C ALA A 912 19.01 24.76 -1.14
N TRP A 913 19.98 24.55 -0.25
CA TRP A 913 20.04 25.23 1.03
C TRP A 913 20.32 26.73 0.92
N ASP A 914 21.20 27.14 0.00
CA ASP A 914 21.54 28.55 -0.23
C ASP A 914 20.37 29.34 -0.84
N LEU A 915 19.46 28.67 -1.56
CA LEU A 915 18.24 29.27 -2.11
C LEU A 915 17.16 29.50 -1.04
N TYR A 916 17.15 28.71 0.03
CA TYR A 916 16.13 28.78 1.09
C TYR A 916 15.97 30.16 1.73
N PRO A 917 17.02 30.89 2.14
CA PRO A 917 16.87 32.25 2.70
C PRO A 917 16.23 33.27 1.75
N SER A 918 16.21 32.98 0.45
CA SER A 918 15.67 33.85 -0.61
C SER A 918 14.31 33.43 -1.16
N ALA A 919 13.73 32.34 -0.65
CA ALA A 919 12.41 31.87 -1.04
C ALA A 919 11.35 32.95 -0.75
N ALA A 920 10.57 33.31 -1.77
CA ALA A 920 9.58 34.40 -1.68
C ALA A 920 8.13 33.89 -1.64
N ALA A 921 7.92 32.63 -2.05
CA ALA A 921 6.62 31.97 -2.04
C ALA A 921 6.73 30.51 -1.58
N ASP A 922 5.62 29.93 -1.12
CA ASP A 922 5.54 28.51 -0.75
C ASP A 922 5.94 27.59 -1.92
N SER A 923 5.73 28.00 -3.18
CA SER A 923 6.20 27.25 -4.35
C SER A 923 7.72 27.08 -4.41
N ASP A 924 8.48 28.09 -3.95
CA ASP A 924 9.93 28.01 -3.88
C ASP A 924 10.35 27.03 -2.78
N LEU A 925 9.68 27.09 -1.62
CA LEU A 925 9.89 26.16 -0.51
C LEU A 925 9.57 24.71 -0.90
N PHE A 926 8.49 24.48 -1.66
CA PHE A 926 8.15 23.14 -2.16
C PHE A 926 9.24 22.58 -3.08
N SER A 927 9.77 23.43 -3.97
CA SER A 927 10.88 23.04 -4.85
C SER A 927 12.12 22.67 -4.05
N ILE A 928 12.52 23.53 -3.09
CA ILE A 928 13.69 23.30 -2.25
C ILE A 928 13.52 22.03 -1.40
N ALA A 929 12.38 21.85 -0.74
CA ALA A 929 12.09 20.66 0.06
C ALA A 929 12.18 19.39 -0.79
N ARG A 930 11.59 19.38 -1.99
CA ARG A 930 11.70 18.25 -2.93
C ARG A 930 13.14 17.90 -3.24
N HIS A 931 13.98 18.90 -3.54
CA HIS A 931 15.39 18.66 -3.89
C HIS A 931 16.23 18.19 -2.70
N LEU A 932 15.94 18.66 -1.48
CA LEU A 932 16.60 18.16 -0.27
C LEU A 932 16.20 16.71 0.04
N LEU A 933 14.92 16.35 -0.12
CA LEU A 933 14.46 14.95 -0.01
C LEU A 933 15.15 14.05 -1.04
N GLN A 934 15.24 14.50 -2.29
CA GLN A 934 15.92 13.76 -3.35
C GLN A 934 17.43 13.64 -3.07
N GLY A 935 18.06 14.69 -2.54
CA GLY A 935 19.43 14.63 -2.03
C GLY A 935 19.61 13.62 -0.89
N ALA A 936 18.62 13.47 0.00
CA ALA A 936 18.67 12.46 1.06
C ALA A 936 18.63 11.03 0.49
N ARG A 937 17.79 10.77 -0.53
CA ARG A 937 17.76 9.50 -1.25
C ARG A 937 19.09 9.20 -1.93
N TYR A 938 19.68 10.18 -2.61
CA TYR A 938 21.01 10.02 -3.21
C TYR A 938 22.09 9.78 -2.18
N ALA A 939 22.05 10.46 -1.02
CA ALA A 939 22.97 10.21 0.07
C ALA A 939 22.83 8.79 0.64
N ARG A 940 21.62 8.23 0.73
CA ARG A 940 21.42 6.82 1.09
C ARG A 940 22.04 5.89 0.04
N ALA A 941 21.74 6.13 -1.23
CA ALA A 941 22.24 5.30 -2.35
C ALA A 941 23.77 5.35 -2.52
N THR A 942 24.46 6.36 -1.97
CA THR A 942 25.93 6.39 -1.94
C THR A 942 26.53 5.98 -0.58
N GLY A 943 25.75 5.34 0.29
CA GLY A 943 26.19 4.87 1.61
C GLY A 943 26.41 5.97 2.65
N ARG A 944 26.02 7.22 2.38
CA ARG A 944 26.21 8.39 3.26
C ARG A 944 25.00 8.62 4.18
N GLN A 945 24.65 7.62 5.00
CA GLN A 945 23.47 7.66 5.89
C GLN A 945 23.40 8.90 6.79
N ALA A 946 24.53 9.35 7.34
CA ALA A 946 24.58 10.54 8.19
C ALA A 946 24.22 11.83 7.44
N LEU A 947 24.61 11.95 6.16
CA LEU A 947 24.20 13.07 5.32
C LEU A 947 22.71 12.98 4.99
N ALA A 948 22.20 11.79 4.67
CA ALA A 948 20.78 11.60 4.38
C ALA A 948 19.91 12.13 5.53
N LEU A 949 20.27 11.79 6.78
CA LEU A 949 19.60 12.30 7.98
C LEU A 949 19.71 13.83 8.13
N ASP A 950 20.89 14.44 7.92
CA ASP A 950 21.05 15.91 7.95
C ASP A 950 20.17 16.61 6.90
N LEU A 951 20.03 16.01 5.72
CA LEU A 951 19.17 16.54 4.65
C LEU A 951 17.68 16.43 5.00
N LEU A 952 17.25 15.38 5.70
CA LEU A 952 15.90 15.28 6.24
C LEU A 952 15.65 16.34 7.33
N ASP A 953 16.62 16.61 8.21
CA ASP A 953 16.52 17.66 9.22
C ASP A 953 16.42 19.06 8.60
N ARG A 954 17.18 19.32 7.53
CA ARG A 954 17.08 20.56 6.73
C ARG A 954 15.75 20.67 6.02
N THR A 955 15.25 19.56 5.46
CA THR A 955 13.94 19.53 4.82
C THR A 955 12.85 19.94 5.81
N LEU A 956 12.88 19.39 7.03
CA LEU A 956 11.92 19.76 8.08
C LEU A 956 11.93 21.27 8.35
N GLN A 957 13.10 21.92 8.38
CA GLN A 957 13.20 23.37 8.54
C GLN A 957 12.55 24.14 7.39
N VAL A 958 12.72 23.69 6.15
CA VAL A 958 12.09 24.30 4.96
C VAL A 958 10.58 24.12 5.01
N VAL A 959 10.10 22.91 5.35
CA VAL A 959 8.68 22.58 5.45
C VAL A 959 7.99 23.40 6.57
N GLN A 960 8.66 23.61 7.71
CA GLN A 960 8.13 24.45 8.79
C GLN A 960 7.92 25.91 8.38
N SER A 961 8.61 26.39 7.35
CA SER A 961 8.45 27.74 6.80
C SER A 961 7.32 27.87 5.78
N VAL A 962 6.65 26.77 5.40
CA VAL A 962 5.46 26.81 4.53
C VAL A 962 4.32 27.51 5.26
N SER A 963 3.72 28.48 4.57
CA SER A 963 2.71 29.38 5.16
C SER A 963 1.34 28.73 5.28
N ASP A 964 0.90 27.98 4.27
CA ASP A 964 -0.38 27.28 4.29
C ASP A 964 -0.32 26.00 5.15
N PRO A 965 -1.17 25.84 6.19
CA PRO A 965 -1.12 24.67 7.06
C PRO A 965 -1.44 23.33 6.37
N ARG A 966 -2.26 23.33 5.31
CA ARG A 966 -2.59 22.10 4.57
C ARG A 966 -1.41 21.68 3.70
N ASP A 967 -0.82 22.63 2.99
CA ASP A 967 0.37 22.35 2.18
C ASP A 967 1.54 21.93 3.08
N ARG A 968 1.71 22.58 4.24
CA ARG A 968 2.69 22.18 5.25
C ARG A 968 2.47 20.75 5.73
N LEU A 969 1.22 20.37 6.03
CA LEU A 969 0.88 19.01 6.43
C LEU A 969 1.22 17.99 5.33
N ASP A 970 0.86 18.27 4.08
CA ASP A 970 1.19 17.38 2.96
C ASP A 970 2.72 17.23 2.78
N LYS A 971 3.49 18.31 2.96
CA LYS A 971 4.96 18.24 2.92
C LYS A 971 5.58 17.54 4.13
N LEU A 972 4.96 17.60 5.31
CA LEU A 972 5.38 16.81 6.47
C LEU A 972 5.13 15.32 6.26
N ILE A 973 4.06 14.95 5.55
CA ILE A 973 3.80 13.56 5.16
C ILE A 973 4.86 13.08 4.16
N ASP A 974 5.21 13.87 3.15
CA ASP A 974 6.31 13.54 2.21
C ASP A 974 7.64 13.36 2.97
N TRP A 975 7.92 14.24 3.94
CA TRP A 975 9.10 14.15 4.80
C TRP A 975 9.10 12.89 5.69
N ALA A 976 7.96 12.52 6.27
CA ALA A 976 7.83 11.30 7.05
C ALA A 976 8.03 10.02 6.21
N ALA A 977 7.51 10.01 4.98
CA ALA A 977 7.74 8.92 4.03
C ALA A 977 9.21 8.82 3.61
N ALA A 978 9.91 9.94 3.45
CA ALA A 978 11.33 9.95 3.10
C ALA A 978 12.23 9.28 4.14
N HIS A 979 11.86 9.32 5.44
CA HIS A 979 12.54 8.52 6.46
C HIS A 979 12.44 7.01 6.17
N ALA A 980 11.32 6.53 5.65
CA ALA A 980 11.15 5.13 5.25
C ALA A 980 11.98 4.80 3.99
N GLU A 981 12.06 5.73 3.04
CA GLU A 981 12.82 5.56 1.79
C GLU A 981 14.34 5.47 2.03
N ILE A 982 14.85 6.10 3.10
CA ILE A 982 16.26 5.95 3.51
C ILE A 982 16.47 4.85 4.58
N ASP A 983 15.48 3.97 4.73
CA ASP A 983 15.46 2.82 5.64
C ASP A 983 15.61 3.15 7.14
N THR A 984 15.01 4.25 7.58
CA THR A 984 15.00 4.68 9.00
C THR A 984 13.62 4.49 9.61
N TYR A 985 13.27 3.25 9.96
CA TYR A 985 11.93 2.90 10.50
C TYR A 985 11.56 3.71 11.75
N ASP A 986 12.45 3.77 12.75
CA ASP A 986 12.21 4.55 13.97
C ASP A 986 12.10 6.06 13.68
N GLY A 987 12.93 6.56 12.76
CA GLY A 987 12.88 7.95 12.30
C GLY A 987 11.56 8.29 11.62
N ALA A 988 11.00 7.35 10.85
CA ALA A 988 9.69 7.49 10.22
C ALA A 988 8.57 7.54 11.27
N LEU A 989 8.64 6.71 12.31
CA LEU A 989 7.69 6.74 13.43
C LEU A 989 7.80 8.04 14.26
N ASP A 990 9.02 8.54 14.47
CA ASP A 990 9.24 9.87 15.06
C ASP A 990 8.67 10.99 14.20
N ALA A 991 8.81 10.90 12.89
CA ALA A 991 8.24 11.86 11.95
C ALA A 991 6.71 11.87 12.02
N VAL A 992 6.06 10.70 12.16
CA VAL A 992 4.62 10.58 12.38
C VAL A 992 4.18 11.29 13.67
N ARG A 993 4.93 11.14 14.77
CA ARG A 993 4.64 11.85 16.03
C ARG A 993 4.66 13.36 15.82
N ARG A 994 5.62 13.89 15.06
CA ARG A 994 5.68 15.32 14.72
C ARG A 994 4.53 15.78 13.83
N VAL A 995 4.11 14.95 12.87
CA VAL A 995 2.91 15.23 12.05
C VAL A 995 1.67 15.31 12.95
N GLU A 996 1.58 14.48 13.98
CA GLU A 996 0.50 14.51 14.97
C GLU A 996 0.51 15.78 15.84
N GLU A 997 1.69 16.26 16.23
CA GLU A 997 1.88 17.49 17.03
C GLU A 997 1.35 18.76 16.33
N GLU A 998 1.28 18.77 15.00
CA GLU A 998 0.66 19.85 14.21
C GLU A 998 -0.88 19.90 14.32
N GLY A 999 -1.50 18.99 15.08
CA GLY A 999 -2.90 19.07 15.50
C GLY A 999 -3.90 18.34 14.60
N PHE A 1000 -3.45 17.52 13.64
CA PHE A 1000 -4.31 16.78 12.72
C PHE A 1000 -4.18 15.27 12.90
N ARG A 1001 -5.11 14.62 13.61
CA ARG A 1001 -5.19 13.14 13.69
C ARG A 1001 -5.28 12.47 12.31
N VAL A 1002 -5.90 13.13 11.33
CA VAL A 1002 -5.94 12.67 9.92
C VAL A 1002 -4.55 12.69 9.30
N GLY A 1003 -3.70 13.64 9.68
CA GLY A 1003 -2.31 13.74 9.25
C GLY A 1003 -1.47 12.54 9.68
N ARG A 1004 -1.59 12.11 10.95
CA ARG A 1004 -0.93 10.92 11.50
C ARG A 1004 -1.21 9.68 10.64
N ASN A 1005 -2.48 9.38 10.38
CA ASN A 1005 -2.86 8.18 9.62
C ASN A 1005 -2.43 8.27 8.14
N ARG A 1006 -2.48 9.46 7.52
CA ARG A 1006 -1.94 9.66 6.16
C ARG A 1006 -0.42 9.48 6.11
N ALA A 1007 0.31 9.91 7.14
CA ALA A 1007 1.75 9.68 7.25
C ALA A 1007 2.08 8.19 7.41
N LEU A 1008 1.35 7.47 8.29
CA LEU A 1008 1.50 6.02 8.43
C LEU A 1008 1.20 5.26 7.13
N LEU A 1009 0.15 5.67 6.40
CA LEU A 1009 -0.14 5.11 5.07
C LEU A 1009 1.00 5.37 4.08
N ALA A 1010 1.54 6.59 4.03
CA ALA A 1010 2.63 6.93 3.13
C ALA A 1010 3.91 6.12 3.43
N ILE A 1011 4.27 5.97 4.70
CA ILE A 1011 5.38 5.12 5.16
C ILE A 1011 5.10 3.64 4.82
N GLY A 1012 3.88 3.18 5.09
CA GLY A 1012 3.48 1.80 4.83
C GLY A 1012 3.54 1.45 3.34
N ARG A 1013 3.19 2.39 2.45
CA ARG A 1013 3.34 2.24 0.98
C ARG A 1013 4.79 2.04 0.57
N VAL A 1014 5.71 2.81 1.16
CA VAL A 1014 7.16 2.67 0.88
C VAL A 1014 7.62 1.27 1.25
N TYR A 1015 7.28 0.78 2.44
CA TYR A 1015 7.68 -0.55 2.87
C TYR A 1015 6.98 -1.67 2.11
N ALA A 1016 5.67 -1.58 1.86
CA ALA A 1016 4.93 -2.62 1.15
C ALA A 1016 5.37 -2.79 -0.31
N GLY A 1017 5.81 -1.70 -0.95
CA GLY A 1017 6.29 -1.68 -2.32
C GLY A 1017 7.81 -1.65 -2.47
N ARG A 1018 8.57 -1.89 -1.40
CA ARG A 1018 10.03 -1.77 -1.41
C ARG A 1018 10.67 -2.74 -2.40
N SER A 1019 11.63 -2.22 -3.17
CA SER A 1019 12.55 -2.98 -4.00
C SER A 1019 13.85 -2.21 -4.03
N ASP A 1020 14.90 -2.81 -3.49
CA ASP A 1020 16.23 -2.18 -3.44
C ASP A 1020 16.97 -2.31 -4.79
N LEU A 1021 16.45 -3.15 -5.69
CA LEU A 1021 17.01 -3.41 -7.02
C LEU A 1021 16.06 -2.99 -8.15
N ASP A 1022 16.62 -2.62 -9.30
CA ASP A 1022 15.90 -2.24 -10.53
C ASP A 1022 15.20 -3.43 -11.23
N ARG A 1023 15.35 -4.65 -10.69
CA ARG A 1023 14.75 -5.89 -11.22
C ARG A 1023 13.96 -6.63 -10.13
N PRO A 1024 12.83 -6.08 -9.67
CA PRO A 1024 12.02 -6.64 -8.58
C PRO A 1024 11.49 -8.07 -8.88
N ASP A 1025 11.40 -8.45 -10.14
CA ASP A 1025 11.01 -9.80 -10.57
C ASP A 1025 12.09 -10.86 -10.29
N LEU A 1026 13.33 -10.43 -10.06
CA LEU A 1026 14.47 -11.31 -9.79
C LEU A 1026 14.87 -11.30 -8.33
N ALA A 1027 14.95 -10.11 -7.72
CA ALA A 1027 15.37 -9.90 -6.34
C ALA A 1027 14.86 -8.53 -5.87
N VAL A 1028 14.63 -8.39 -4.57
CA VAL A 1028 14.01 -7.19 -3.98
C VAL A 1028 14.82 -6.55 -2.85
N SER A 1029 15.85 -7.23 -2.34
CA SER A 1029 16.62 -6.81 -1.16
C SER A 1029 18.10 -6.70 -1.51
N ASP A 1030 18.69 -5.59 -1.09
CA ASP A 1030 20.11 -5.22 -1.15
C ASP A 1030 20.32 -4.24 0.02
N MET A 1031 20.64 -4.78 1.20
CA MET A 1031 20.60 -4.04 2.47
C MET A 1031 21.74 -3.04 2.62
N ASP A 1032 22.93 -3.40 2.15
CA ASP A 1032 24.14 -2.57 2.22
C ASP A 1032 24.28 -1.63 1.01
N ALA A 1033 23.46 -1.83 -0.02
CA ALA A 1033 23.37 -1.06 -1.26
C ALA A 1033 24.62 -1.16 -2.14
N ASP A 1034 25.30 -2.32 -2.15
CA ASP A 1034 26.45 -2.58 -3.00
C ASP A 1034 26.08 -3.01 -4.44
N GLY A 1035 24.79 -3.28 -4.69
CA GLY A 1035 24.22 -3.69 -5.96
C GLY A 1035 24.12 -5.21 -6.17
N ALA A 1036 24.55 -6.02 -5.21
CA ALA A 1036 24.37 -7.46 -5.19
C ALA A 1036 23.09 -7.85 -4.43
N PRO A 1037 22.27 -8.79 -4.94
CA PRO A 1037 21.07 -9.24 -4.24
C PRO A 1037 21.40 -10.07 -3.00
N ASP A 1038 20.77 -9.74 -1.87
CA ASP A 1038 20.78 -10.57 -0.65
C ASP A 1038 20.21 -11.97 -0.91
N PHE A 1039 19.13 -12.02 -1.71
CA PHE A 1039 18.45 -13.24 -2.15
C PHE A 1039 17.63 -13.01 -3.43
N PHE A 1040 17.50 -14.06 -4.22
CA PHE A 1040 16.58 -14.15 -5.36
C PHE A 1040 15.14 -14.47 -4.92
N HIS A 1041 14.20 -14.07 -5.75
CA HIS A 1041 12.77 -14.29 -5.57
C HIS A 1041 12.44 -15.80 -5.40
N PRO A 1042 11.58 -16.19 -4.43
CA PRO A 1042 11.41 -17.59 -4.04
C PRO A 1042 10.78 -18.50 -5.09
N LEU A 1043 10.09 -17.92 -6.08
CA LEU A 1043 9.46 -18.66 -7.18
C LEU A 1043 10.37 -18.83 -8.40
N MET A 1044 11.59 -18.26 -8.39
CA MET A 1044 12.51 -18.41 -9.51
C MET A 1044 13.10 -19.81 -9.61
N SER A 1045 13.21 -20.29 -10.84
CA SER A 1045 13.96 -21.50 -11.15
C SER A 1045 15.47 -21.23 -11.18
N PRO A 1046 16.31 -22.25 -10.93
CA PRO A 1046 17.77 -22.12 -11.05
C PRO A 1046 18.22 -21.60 -12.43
N GLY A 1047 17.52 -21.98 -13.51
CA GLY A 1047 17.86 -21.53 -14.86
C GLY A 1047 17.57 -20.05 -15.11
N GLU A 1048 16.55 -19.49 -14.47
CA GLU A 1048 16.25 -18.05 -14.55
C GLU A 1048 17.26 -17.23 -13.73
N ILE A 1049 17.67 -17.75 -12.58
CA ILE A 1049 18.75 -17.16 -11.77
C ILE A 1049 20.04 -17.12 -12.59
N ASP A 1050 20.44 -18.24 -13.20
CA ASP A 1050 21.64 -18.31 -14.04
C ASP A 1050 21.57 -17.34 -15.24
N ALA A 1051 20.38 -17.21 -15.86
CA ALA A 1051 20.16 -16.31 -17.00
C ALA A 1051 20.19 -14.82 -16.61
N SER A 1052 20.01 -14.49 -15.34
CA SER A 1052 20.01 -13.10 -14.85
C SER A 1052 21.39 -12.44 -14.92
N GLY A 1053 22.46 -13.23 -14.77
CA GLY A 1053 23.83 -12.77 -14.63
C GLY A 1053 24.18 -12.15 -13.27
N LEU A 1054 23.26 -12.17 -12.29
CA LEU A 1054 23.49 -11.67 -10.93
C LEU A 1054 24.10 -12.77 -10.05
N THR A 1055 24.84 -12.36 -9.02
CA THR A 1055 25.41 -13.26 -8.00
C THR A 1055 24.88 -12.82 -6.64
N LEU A 1056 24.57 -13.77 -5.76
CA LEU A 1056 24.19 -13.46 -4.39
C LEU A 1056 25.30 -12.70 -3.69
N ASP A 1057 24.93 -11.74 -2.86
CA ASP A 1057 25.84 -11.14 -1.91
C ASP A 1057 26.25 -12.19 -0.84
N ASP A 1058 27.50 -12.22 -0.41
CA ASP A 1058 27.98 -13.14 0.62
C ASP A 1058 28.11 -12.46 2.00
N ASP A 1059 27.83 -11.16 2.12
CA ASP A 1059 27.95 -10.29 3.31
C ASP A 1059 26.78 -9.29 3.37
N MET A 1060 25.56 -9.79 3.63
CA MET A 1060 24.31 -9.02 3.41
C MET A 1060 24.21 -7.71 4.22
N ASP A 1061 24.99 -7.52 5.28
CA ASP A 1061 25.01 -6.26 6.03
C ASP A 1061 26.25 -5.39 5.81
N GLY A 1062 27.23 -5.89 5.04
CA GLY A 1062 28.43 -5.19 4.64
C GLY A 1062 29.44 -4.96 5.77
N ASP A 1063 29.39 -5.75 6.85
CA ASP A 1063 30.31 -5.62 7.98
C ASP A 1063 31.68 -6.30 7.77
N GLY A 1064 31.82 -7.06 6.69
CA GLY A 1064 33.04 -7.73 6.28
C GLY A 1064 33.14 -9.19 6.74
N LEU A 1065 32.10 -9.74 7.36
CA LEU A 1065 31.97 -11.16 7.70
C LEU A 1065 31.03 -11.87 6.73
N SER A 1066 31.44 -13.03 6.22
CA SER A 1066 30.53 -13.80 5.36
C SER A 1066 29.35 -14.37 6.15
N ASP A 1067 28.17 -14.43 5.54
CA ASP A 1067 26.91 -14.87 6.19
C ASP A 1067 26.99 -16.26 6.85
N ASP A 1068 27.85 -17.14 6.34
CA ASP A 1068 28.07 -18.49 6.88
C ASP A 1068 28.92 -18.52 8.15
N GLN A 1069 29.56 -17.40 8.48
CA GLN A 1069 30.41 -17.18 9.64
C GLN A 1069 29.83 -16.11 10.57
N ASP A 1070 28.94 -15.27 10.06
CA ASP A 1070 28.28 -14.24 10.84
C ASP A 1070 27.03 -14.77 11.57
N PRO A 1071 27.00 -14.79 12.92
CA PRO A 1071 25.79 -15.09 13.65
C PRO A 1071 24.70 -14.03 13.50
N ARG A 1072 24.96 -12.85 12.92
CA ARG A 1072 23.98 -11.78 12.74
C ARG A 1072 24.00 -11.20 11.31
N PRO A 1073 23.77 -12.02 10.28
CA PRO A 1073 24.05 -11.72 8.87
C PRO A 1073 23.19 -10.61 8.24
N MET A 1074 22.44 -9.85 9.02
CA MET A 1074 21.65 -8.70 8.55
C MET A 1074 21.75 -7.54 9.57
N PHE A 1075 22.79 -7.52 10.40
CA PHE A 1075 22.98 -6.54 11.46
C PHE A 1075 24.45 -6.13 11.54
N PHE A 1076 24.73 -4.99 10.90
CA PHE A 1076 26.07 -4.42 10.84
C PHE A 1076 26.76 -4.32 12.21
N ASP A 1077 27.81 -5.12 12.41
CA ASP A 1077 28.60 -5.08 13.62
C ASP A 1077 29.71 -4.03 13.54
N SER A 1078 29.44 -2.87 14.15
CA SER A 1078 30.44 -1.78 14.31
C SER A 1078 31.67 -2.11 15.18
N GLY A 1079 32.00 -3.39 15.38
CA GLY A 1079 32.90 -3.88 16.43
C GLY A 1079 34.06 -4.80 16.01
N PHE A 1080 34.29 -5.07 14.73
CA PHE A 1080 35.44 -5.85 14.25
C PHE A 1080 36.51 -5.03 13.52
#